data_AF-A0AAD5V6P8-F1
#
_entry.id   AF-A0AAD5V6P8-F1
#
_cell.length_a   1.000
_cell.length_b   1.000
_cell.length_c   1.000
_cell.angle_alpha   90.00
_cell.angle_beta   90.00
_cell.angle_gamma   90.00
#
_symmetry.space_group_name_H-M   'P 1'
#
loop_
_entity.id
_entity.type
_entity.pdbx_description
1 polymer ?
#
loop_
_entity_poly.entity_id
_entity_poly.type
_entity_poly.pdbx_seq_one_letter_code
_entity_poly.pdbx_strand_id
1 'polypeptide(L)'
;MHSPFSYALCQQSIRQSSKLLLILKGPHTTLASGSLVSRSDPCFNTPNKAGEMGEDLGLHTSGLPSSTDVVMREASGPATTSVVPPSSTIPNPMDSRLYTATVGFVYDNQMMLHSCIRGHAEAPERISRIFDALKEAQCLSKMSQIPIRMVQREEALLVHSESLWDKVIAVSSMTAQDIADSEAYYEELSLYVHPNTPLSARLSCGGVIEAALAVARGLLRKSFAISQSTGNGTQRAFNEDPSVLYISLHRYDGGQFYPNGPFGSMSSCGDGPGLGYSVNIPWPEGGMGDADYLYAFQSIVMPIAMEFAPELVIISAGFDAADGDDLGECHVSPEGYAHMTHMLSSLAGGRLVVALEGGYNLDAISASALAVAKVILGEIPPELPSMVASDIATETVWQVATEQSKYWKSINPKACEPIEEVENVAFNLTEVLKAHRQQWFYDNYKMLQIPFPTQILQERFGSQVICTPNIMDAQTLVVMVHEFGNLRVELESVMQCIPHLEHTYIVDYSKQLTDWVNGAGHALLDVNVYPKLPAKKPGDRQEFSKDVMVYLWDNYIQLSGARHVVLIGHGPGCDAVMSVLHNRATGVMKSVRAIVQVVGHGHIPLTPRDANEIRSWYLDHSCVVVPSNHTIFVDGKVLKRHGNVLRIDEPKPIKLITRAFPTICEFIERMLTPPSRGNVNGST
;
A
#
# COMPACT_ATOMS: atom_id res chain seq x y z
N MET A 1 22.91 17.87 46.21
CA MET A 1 21.91 18.85 45.73
C MET A 1 22.23 19.14 44.27
N HIS A 2 21.71 18.33 43.35
CA HIS A 2 21.87 18.52 41.90
C HIS A 2 20.47 18.54 41.30
N SER A 3 20.09 19.67 40.70
CA SER A 3 18.78 19.91 40.08
C SER A 3 18.96 19.95 38.56
N PRO A 4 18.13 19.24 37.77
CA PRO A 4 18.24 19.13 36.33
C PRO A 4 17.44 20.23 35.62
N PHE A 5 18.11 21.08 34.83
CA PHE A 5 17.48 22.03 33.93
C PHE A 5 18.25 22.05 32.60
N SER A 6 17.95 21.09 31.73
CA SER A 6 18.39 21.08 30.33
C SER A 6 17.17 21.20 29.43
N TYR A 7 16.93 22.39 28.86
CA TYR A 7 15.94 22.56 27.81
C TYR A 7 16.43 23.48 26.69
N ALA A 8 16.38 22.87 25.50
CA ALA A 8 16.12 23.39 24.16
C ALA A 8 16.85 24.67 23.76
N LEU A 9 17.87 24.57 22.90
CA LEU A 9 18.33 25.61 21.97
C LEU A 9 17.68 25.40 20.61
N CYS A 10 17.34 26.50 19.93
CA CYS A 10 16.80 26.60 18.56
C CYS A 10 17.83 26.15 17.48
N GLN A 11 18.67 25.18 17.83
CA GLN A 11 19.70 24.59 16.98
C GLN A 11 19.91 23.11 17.28
N GLN A 12 18.98 22.41 17.94
CA GLN A 12 19.22 21.06 18.50
C GLN A 12 19.74 20.02 17.48
N SER A 13 21.06 19.96 17.41
CA SER A 13 21.97 18.84 17.20
C SER A 13 22.12 18.25 15.80
N ILE A 14 23.39 18.05 15.45
CA ILE A 14 23.95 17.68 14.15
C ILE A 14 24.11 16.16 13.97
N ARG A 15 23.67 15.34 14.93
CA ARG A 15 23.83 13.88 14.85
C ARG A 15 22.51 13.15 14.99
N GLN A 16 21.51 13.38 14.16
CA GLN A 16 20.15 12.89 14.45
C GLN A 16 19.51 12.17 13.28
N SER A 17 19.16 10.90 13.55
CA SER A 17 18.03 10.11 13.02
C SER A 17 17.57 10.42 11.59
N SER A 18 17.68 9.41 10.71
CA SER A 18 17.08 9.26 9.39
C SER A 18 15.62 9.74 9.32
N LYS A 19 15.35 11.05 9.22
CA LYS A 19 14.04 11.64 9.54
C LYS A 19 13.29 12.08 8.28
N LEU A 20 12.13 11.45 8.06
CA LEU A 20 11.05 12.08 7.30
C LEU A 20 9.94 12.46 8.27
N LEU A 21 9.85 13.77 8.53
CA LEU A 21 8.92 14.32 9.50
C LEU A 21 7.77 15.05 8.78
N LEU A 22 6.54 14.68 9.11
CA LEU A 22 5.33 15.30 8.62
C LEU A 22 4.61 16.04 9.74
N ILE A 23 4.37 17.33 9.51
CA ILE A 23 3.49 18.15 10.34
C ILE A 23 2.24 18.40 9.52
N LEU A 24 1.13 17.85 10.00
CA LEU A 24 -0.16 17.93 9.38
C LEU A 24 -1.05 18.81 10.25
N LYS A 25 -1.50 19.96 9.73
CA LYS A 25 -2.41 20.84 10.46
C LYS A 25 -3.87 20.49 10.16
N GLY A 26 -4.66 20.18 11.17
CA GLY A 26 -6.08 19.83 11.05
C GLY A 26 -7.01 21.05 10.97
N PRO A 27 -8.30 20.84 10.62
CA PRO A 27 -9.31 21.90 10.58
C PRO A 27 -9.61 22.44 11.99
N HIS A 28 -9.83 23.76 12.12
CA HIS A 28 -10.31 24.38 13.36
C HIS A 28 -11.71 23.84 13.72
N THR A 29 -11.80 22.83 14.58
CA THR A 29 -13.06 22.41 15.19
C THR A 29 -13.40 23.34 16.35
N THR A 30 -14.25 24.34 16.08
CA THR A 30 -15.00 25.02 17.14
C THR A 30 -15.98 24.01 17.71
N LEU A 31 -15.69 23.46 18.90
CA LEU A 31 -16.66 22.72 19.70
C LEU A 31 -17.74 23.70 20.19
N ALA A 32 -18.74 23.95 19.34
CA ALA A 32 -20.05 24.41 19.78
C ALA A 32 -20.93 23.18 19.97
N SER A 33 -21.17 22.81 21.23
CA SER A 33 -22.15 21.81 21.64
C SER A 33 -23.55 22.20 21.17
N GLY A 34 -23.96 21.68 20.01
CA GLY A 34 -25.32 21.76 19.49
C GLY A 34 -26.02 20.42 19.68
N SER A 35 -26.82 20.33 20.75
CA SER A 35 -27.71 19.21 21.06
C SER A 35 -28.62 18.83 19.89
N LEU A 36 -28.46 17.64 19.34
CA LEU A 36 -29.49 16.98 18.54
C LEU A 36 -30.39 16.17 19.46
N VAL A 37 -31.52 16.78 19.79
CA VAL A 37 -32.68 16.18 20.46
C VAL A 37 -33.26 15.10 19.56
N SER A 38 -33.19 13.83 19.99
CA SER A 38 -34.07 12.78 19.48
C SER A 38 -35.36 12.74 20.32
N ARG A 39 -36.51 12.84 19.66
CA ARG A 39 -37.85 12.72 20.26
C ARG A 39 -38.32 11.27 20.27
N SER A 40 -39.06 10.94 21.34
CA SER A 40 -40.16 9.96 21.53
C SER A 40 -39.87 8.60 22.20
N ASP A 41 -39.87 8.61 23.55
CA ASP A 41 -40.74 7.92 24.54
C ASP A 41 -41.54 6.63 24.17
N PRO A 42 -42.03 5.79 25.15
CA PRO A 42 -41.95 5.90 26.63
C PRO A 42 -41.70 4.58 27.44
N CYS A 43 -41.63 4.75 28.77
CA CYS A 43 -41.91 3.80 29.88
C CYS A 43 -40.75 2.98 30.47
N PHE A 44 -40.29 3.37 31.68
CA PHE A 44 -40.71 2.73 32.94
C PHE A 44 -40.24 3.56 34.16
N ASN A 45 -41.16 3.82 35.09
CA ASN A 45 -40.98 4.51 36.38
C ASN A 45 -40.07 3.73 37.34
N THR A 46 -39.22 4.41 38.12
CA THR A 46 -39.38 4.63 39.59
C THR A 46 -38.15 5.33 40.24
N PRO A 47 -38.30 5.98 41.41
CA PRO A 47 -37.48 7.12 41.86
C PRO A 47 -36.65 6.90 43.15
N ASN A 48 -35.85 7.92 43.53
CA ASN A 48 -35.22 8.26 44.85
C ASN A 48 -33.67 8.40 44.72
N LYS A 49 -32.94 9.30 45.38
CA LYS A 49 -33.09 10.34 46.44
C LYS A 49 -31.77 11.17 46.40
N ALA A 50 -31.79 12.50 46.38
CA ALA A 50 -31.59 13.43 47.52
C ALA A 50 -30.19 13.43 48.21
N GLY A 51 -29.61 14.63 48.36
CA GLY A 51 -28.46 14.97 49.23
C GLY A 51 -27.38 15.77 48.47
N GLU A 52 -27.52 17.08 48.24
CA GLU A 52 -27.12 18.19 49.14
C GLU A 52 -25.75 18.02 49.82
N MET A 53 -24.78 18.84 49.44
CA MET A 53 -24.14 19.84 50.32
C MET A 53 -23.19 20.71 49.48
N GLY A 54 -23.48 22.02 49.45
CA GLY A 54 -22.50 23.04 49.08
C GLY A 54 -21.84 23.60 50.33
N GLU A 55 -20.68 24.22 50.17
CA GLU A 55 -20.22 25.27 51.07
C GLU A 55 -19.28 26.22 50.30
N ASP A 56 -19.74 27.46 50.20
CA ASP A 56 -19.04 28.67 49.81
C ASP A 56 -17.98 29.04 50.85
N LEU A 57 -16.84 29.59 50.42
CA LEU A 57 -16.04 30.52 51.21
C LEU A 57 -15.34 31.51 50.28
N GLY A 58 -15.97 32.68 50.15
CA GLY A 58 -15.36 33.90 49.61
C GLY A 58 -14.75 34.75 50.73
N LEU A 59 -13.65 35.44 50.43
CA LEU A 59 -13.10 36.53 51.24
C LEU A 59 -12.51 37.62 50.33
N HIS A 60 -13.15 38.79 50.37
CA HIS A 60 -12.68 40.07 49.81
C HIS A 60 -11.65 40.74 50.72
N THR A 61 -10.65 41.46 50.21
CA THR A 61 -10.50 42.95 50.11
C THR A 61 -8.96 43.17 50.09
N SER A 62 -8.30 44.16 49.47
CA SER A 62 -8.49 45.62 49.39
C SER A 62 -7.50 46.22 48.37
N GLY A 63 -7.70 47.47 47.92
CA GLY A 63 -6.98 48.06 46.77
C GLY A 63 -6.14 49.34 46.99
N LEU A 64 -5.56 49.78 45.86
CA LEU A 64 -5.09 51.12 45.42
C LEU A 64 -3.77 51.70 46.00
N PRO A 65 -3.11 52.72 45.36
CA PRO A 65 -3.44 53.50 44.14
C PRO A 65 -2.28 53.77 43.13
N SER A 66 -2.67 54.49 42.05
CA SER A 66 -1.97 55.05 40.87
C SER A 66 -1.03 56.27 41.08
N SER A 67 -0.14 56.52 40.11
CA SER A 67 0.30 57.84 39.53
C SER A 67 1.48 57.58 38.56
N THR A 68 1.74 58.27 37.44
CA THR A 68 1.40 59.62 36.96
C THR A 68 1.72 59.72 35.45
N ASP A 69 0.84 60.37 34.69
CA ASP A 69 1.07 60.90 33.34
C ASP A 69 2.02 62.12 33.39
N VAL A 70 2.92 62.23 32.40
CA VAL A 70 3.58 63.50 32.05
C VAL A 70 3.55 63.68 30.53
N VAL A 71 2.73 64.64 30.09
CA VAL A 71 2.72 65.23 28.75
C VAL A 71 3.49 66.55 28.83
N MET A 72 4.50 66.76 27.97
CA MET A 72 5.04 68.10 27.66
C MET A 72 5.63 68.19 26.24
N ARG A 73 4.87 68.90 25.40
CA ARG A 73 5.24 69.98 24.45
C ARG A 73 6.33 69.80 23.37
N GLU A 74 5.86 69.99 22.14
CA GLU A 74 6.60 70.39 20.94
C GLU A 74 7.38 71.71 21.10
N ALA A 75 8.56 71.76 20.49
CA ALA A 75 9.27 72.99 20.13
C ALA A 75 9.88 72.83 18.73
N SER A 76 9.63 73.82 17.87
CA SER A 76 9.93 73.85 16.45
C SER A 76 11.25 74.56 16.10
N GLY A 77 12.04 73.96 15.19
CA GLY A 77 12.96 74.61 14.24
C GLY A 77 14.46 74.29 14.39
N PRO A 78 15.33 74.50 13.36
CA PRO A 78 15.10 74.66 11.92
C PRO A 78 15.79 73.55 11.07
N ALA A 79 15.44 73.53 9.78
CA ALA A 79 15.88 72.57 8.78
C ALA A 79 17.41 72.44 8.64
N THR A 80 17.90 71.21 8.77
CA THR A 80 19.19 70.77 8.20
C THR A 80 18.90 69.62 7.26
N THR A 81 19.28 69.82 6.00
CA THR A 81 19.22 68.85 4.91
C THR A 81 20.00 67.58 5.28
N SER A 82 19.30 66.53 5.71
CA SER A 82 19.88 65.19 5.80
C SER A 82 19.71 64.48 4.47
N VAL A 83 20.83 64.21 3.81
CA VAL A 83 20.93 63.23 2.73
C VAL A 83 20.45 61.89 3.29
N VAL A 84 19.29 61.44 2.82
CA VAL A 84 18.73 60.12 3.13
C VAL A 84 19.61 59.08 2.42
N PRO A 85 20.25 58.13 3.12
CA PRO A 85 20.83 56.97 2.44
C PRO A 85 19.69 56.12 1.88
N PRO A 86 19.84 55.50 0.70
CA PRO A 86 18.74 54.78 0.07
C PRO A 86 18.29 53.65 0.99
N SER A 87 17.02 53.70 1.41
CA SER A 87 16.38 52.59 2.09
C SER A 87 16.42 51.37 1.17
N SER A 88 17.17 50.35 1.54
CA SER A 88 17.02 49.01 0.99
C SER A 88 15.66 48.46 1.44
N THR A 89 14.60 48.84 0.74
CA THR A 89 13.26 48.30 0.96
C THR A 89 13.28 46.84 0.53
N ILE A 90 13.39 45.93 1.50
CA ILE A 90 13.11 44.51 1.29
C ILE A 90 11.66 44.43 0.78
N PRO A 91 11.39 43.78 -0.37
CA PRO A 91 10.03 43.66 -0.91
C PRO A 91 9.09 43.00 0.12
N ASN A 92 7.86 43.51 0.24
CA ASN A 92 6.87 42.93 1.14
C ASN A 92 6.46 41.54 0.62
N PRO A 93 6.73 40.42 1.34
CA PRO A 93 6.41 39.06 0.89
C PRO A 93 4.91 38.85 0.62
N MET A 94 4.05 39.73 1.11
CA MET A 94 2.59 39.64 0.96
C MET A 94 2.05 40.20 -0.36
N ASP A 95 2.90 40.77 -1.22
CA ASP A 95 2.46 41.24 -2.53
C ASP A 95 2.37 40.07 -3.53
N SER A 96 1.15 39.65 -3.87
CA SER A 96 0.91 38.53 -4.80
C SER A 96 1.53 38.76 -6.19
N ARG A 97 1.87 40.00 -6.55
CA ARG A 97 2.56 40.33 -7.82
C ARG A 97 4.02 39.88 -7.84
N LEU A 98 4.60 39.52 -6.68
CA LEU A 98 5.96 38.99 -6.58
C LEU A 98 6.08 37.54 -7.06
N TYR A 99 4.97 36.80 -7.08
CA TYR A 99 4.97 35.38 -7.40
C TYR A 99 4.48 35.14 -8.82
N THR A 100 5.42 34.82 -9.71
CA THR A 100 5.13 34.46 -11.10
C THR A 100 4.96 32.95 -11.30
N ALA A 101 5.34 32.15 -10.31
CA ALA A 101 5.25 30.69 -10.31
C ALA A 101 4.35 30.17 -9.19
N THR A 102 3.91 28.92 -9.31
CA THR A 102 3.08 28.23 -8.30
C THR A 102 3.90 27.65 -7.14
N VAL A 103 5.22 27.52 -7.34
CA VAL A 103 6.18 26.99 -6.36
C VAL A 103 7.16 28.08 -5.99
N GLY A 104 7.41 28.28 -4.70
CA GLY A 104 8.42 29.22 -4.22
C GLY A 104 9.62 28.55 -3.59
N PHE A 105 10.71 29.31 -3.45
CA PHE A 105 11.89 28.86 -2.70
C PHE A 105 12.44 29.95 -1.79
N VAL A 106 13.08 29.55 -0.69
CA VAL A 106 13.81 30.45 0.22
C VAL A 106 15.27 30.04 0.24
N TYR A 107 16.17 31.02 0.08
CA TYR A 107 17.61 30.85 0.22
C TYR A 107 18.26 32.22 0.46
N ASP A 108 19.24 32.25 1.38
CA ASP A 108 20.10 33.41 1.64
C ASP A 108 21.52 32.92 1.94
N ASN A 109 22.51 33.50 1.26
CA ASN A 109 23.91 33.15 1.44
C ASN A 109 24.46 33.57 2.81
N GLN A 110 23.82 34.50 3.51
CA GLN A 110 24.21 34.91 4.86
C GLN A 110 24.09 33.76 5.87
N MET A 111 23.24 32.76 5.62
CA MET A 111 23.15 31.57 6.48
C MET A 111 24.48 30.80 6.50
N MET A 112 25.29 30.87 5.43
CA MET A 112 26.60 30.24 5.34
C MET A 112 27.68 30.84 6.25
N LEU A 113 27.39 31.98 6.91
CA LEU A 113 28.33 32.64 7.83
C LEU A 113 28.49 31.90 9.17
N HIS A 114 27.64 30.91 9.44
CA HIS A 114 27.77 30.00 10.57
C HIS A 114 28.58 28.77 10.14
N SER A 115 29.86 28.74 10.53
CA SER A 115 30.79 27.68 10.16
C SER A 115 31.63 27.24 11.35
N CYS A 116 32.07 25.98 11.33
CA CYS A 116 32.95 25.42 12.36
C CYS A 116 34.41 25.41 11.88
N ILE A 117 35.31 26.00 12.68
CA ILE A 117 36.73 26.13 12.36
C ILE A 117 37.45 24.77 12.30
N ARG A 118 37.00 23.78 13.08
CA ARG A 118 37.65 22.45 13.19
C ARG A 118 37.07 21.42 12.22
N GLY A 119 36.12 21.82 11.36
CA GLY A 119 35.32 20.91 10.55
C GLY A 119 34.21 20.26 11.37
N HIS A 120 33.02 20.18 10.79
CA HIS A 120 31.83 19.59 11.40
C HIS A 120 30.97 18.96 10.30
N ALA A 121 30.24 17.88 10.60
CA ALA A 121 29.32 17.26 9.63
C ALA A 121 28.30 18.28 9.10
N GLU A 122 27.74 19.11 9.97
CA GLU A 122 27.01 20.32 9.60
C GLU A 122 27.95 21.42 9.09
N ALA A 123 27.91 21.62 7.78
CA ALA A 123 28.76 22.56 7.08
C ALA A 123 27.93 23.52 6.20
N PRO A 124 28.33 24.79 6.05
CA PRO A 124 27.67 25.76 5.15
C PRO A 124 27.44 25.26 3.73
N GLU A 125 28.32 24.39 3.25
CA GLU A 125 28.33 23.81 1.91
C GLU A 125 27.05 23.01 1.63
N ARG A 126 26.35 22.51 2.65
CA ARG A 126 25.11 21.74 2.49
C ARG A 126 24.05 22.54 1.73
N ILE A 127 23.79 23.78 2.17
CA ILE A 127 22.77 24.64 1.56
C ILE A 127 23.21 25.17 0.20
N SER A 128 24.51 25.46 0.01
CA SER A 128 25.01 25.95 -1.28
C SER A 128 25.01 24.86 -2.35
N ARG A 129 25.39 23.62 -2.02
CA ARG A 129 25.38 22.49 -2.96
C ARG A 129 23.97 22.17 -3.44
N ILE A 130 22.96 22.24 -2.57
CA ILE A 130 21.56 22.09 -2.96
C ILE A 130 21.15 23.24 -3.90
N PHE A 131 21.45 24.48 -3.52
CA PHE A 131 21.11 25.64 -4.35
C PHE A 131 21.73 25.55 -5.75
N ASP A 132 23.01 25.16 -5.84
CA ASP A 132 23.72 24.98 -7.10
C ASP A 132 23.12 23.84 -7.93
N ALA A 133 22.82 22.69 -7.33
CA ALA A 133 22.16 21.58 -8.03
C ALA A 133 20.78 21.98 -8.61
N LEU A 134 19.98 22.72 -7.85
CA LEU A 134 18.69 23.24 -8.31
C LEU A 134 18.85 24.29 -9.43
N LYS A 135 19.90 25.10 -9.36
CA LYS A 135 20.23 26.10 -10.38
C LYS A 135 20.67 25.44 -11.68
N GLU A 136 21.57 24.46 -11.61
CA GLU A 136 22.09 23.69 -12.75
C GLU A 136 20.99 22.91 -13.46
N ALA A 137 20.07 22.31 -12.71
CA ALA A 137 18.90 21.61 -13.23
C ALA A 137 17.78 22.54 -13.71
N GLN A 138 17.96 23.86 -13.67
CA GLN A 138 16.97 24.87 -14.06
C GLN A 138 15.64 24.78 -13.28
N CYS A 139 15.68 24.27 -12.04
CA CYS A 139 14.51 24.26 -11.16
C CYS A 139 14.20 25.67 -10.67
N LEU A 140 15.22 26.44 -10.29
CA LEU A 140 15.04 27.79 -9.73
C LEU A 140 14.39 28.78 -10.70
N SER A 141 14.59 28.62 -12.02
CA SER A 141 13.93 29.47 -13.03
C SER A 141 12.43 29.22 -13.14
N LYS A 142 11.95 28.08 -12.65
CA LYS A 142 10.53 27.70 -12.59
C LYS A 142 9.90 28.00 -11.23
N MET A 143 10.65 28.53 -10.27
CA MET A 143 10.19 28.86 -8.92
C MET A 143 10.26 30.37 -8.69
N SER A 144 9.48 30.88 -7.73
CA SER A 144 9.56 32.27 -7.28
C SER A 144 10.37 32.37 -5.98
N GLN A 145 11.36 33.25 -5.94
CA GLN A 145 12.11 33.49 -4.70
C GLN A 145 11.21 34.21 -3.69
N ILE A 146 11.06 33.62 -2.51
CA ILE A 146 10.36 34.23 -1.38
C ILE A 146 11.39 35.07 -0.60
N PRO A 147 11.12 36.37 -0.36
CA PRO A 147 12.02 37.21 0.42
C PRO A 147 12.15 36.67 1.85
N ILE A 148 13.38 36.47 2.29
CA ILE A 148 13.70 36.04 3.64
C ILE A 148 13.69 37.22 4.61
N ARG A 149 13.34 36.97 5.86
CA ARG A 149 13.51 37.92 6.96
C ARG A 149 14.00 37.19 8.19
N MET A 150 14.54 37.95 9.15
CA MET A 150 14.78 37.41 10.48
C MET A 150 13.45 37.16 11.19
N VAL A 151 13.39 36.06 11.94
CA VAL A 151 12.30 35.81 12.88
C VAL A 151 12.23 36.93 13.91
N GLN A 152 11.00 37.35 14.22
CA GLN A 152 10.72 38.31 15.28
C GLN A 152 10.73 37.62 16.63
N ARG A 153 11.01 38.37 17.69
CA ARG A 153 11.08 37.81 19.04
C ARG A 153 9.76 37.17 19.44
N GLU A 154 8.66 37.86 19.15
CA GLU A 154 7.30 37.45 19.49
C GLU A 154 6.94 36.11 18.81
N GLU A 155 7.42 35.88 17.60
CA GLU A 155 7.21 34.63 16.85
C GLU A 155 8.05 33.50 17.43
N ALA A 156 9.32 33.75 17.78
CA ALA A 156 10.19 32.75 18.39
C ALA A 156 9.68 32.30 19.77
N LEU A 157 9.08 33.22 20.53
CA LEU A 157 8.52 32.94 21.86
C LEU A 157 7.21 32.12 21.84
N LEU A 158 6.62 31.87 20.66
CA LEU A 158 5.50 30.93 20.54
C LEU A 158 5.91 29.49 20.86
N VAL A 159 7.19 29.16 20.67
CA VAL A 159 7.73 27.80 20.87
C VAL A 159 8.86 27.79 21.90
N HIS A 160 9.66 28.86 21.97
CA HIS A 160 10.85 28.92 22.81
C HIS A 160 10.65 29.80 24.05
N SER A 161 11.40 29.50 25.12
CA SER A 161 11.39 30.34 26.32
C SER A 161 12.18 31.64 26.12
N GLU A 162 11.82 32.67 26.88
CA GLU A 162 12.53 33.95 26.91
C GLU A 162 14.01 33.79 27.28
N SER A 163 14.29 32.96 28.30
CA SER A 163 15.67 32.65 28.70
C SER A 163 16.48 32.04 27.56
N LEU A 164 15.86 31.26 26.69
CA LEU A 164 16.56 30.67 25.57
C LEU A 164 16.91 31.71 24.51
N TRP A 165 15.93 32.52 24.14
CA TRP A 165 16.11 33.60 23.18
C TRP A 165 17.30 34.48 23.59
N ASP A 166 17.34 34.89 24.85
CA ASP A 166 18.41 35.74 25.37
C ASP A 166 19.78 35.05 25.29
N LYS A 167 19.86 33.75 25.59
CA LYS A 167 21.09 32.96 25.44
C LYS A 167 21.57 32.90 23.99
N VAL A 168 20.66 32.64 23.03
CA VAL A 168 21.01 32.61 21.60
C VAL A 168 21.53 33.97 21.17
N ILE A 169 20.82 35.06 21.50
CA ILE A 169 21.27 36.41 21.13
C ILE A 169 22.61 36.75 21.77
N ALA A 170 22.88 36.30 23.00
CA ALA A 170 24.16 36.54 23.66
C ALA A 170 25.36 35.90 22.94
N VAL A 171 25.16 34.84 22.14
CA VAL A 171 26.23 34.18 21.35
C VAL A 171 26.92 35.15 20.39
N SER A 172 26.23 36.17 19.87
CA SER A 172 26.85 37.15 18.97
C SER A 172 27.92 38.00 19.64
N SER A 173 27.90 38.06 20.97
CA SER A 173 28.84 38.84 21.78
C SER A 173 29.96 37.98 22.38
N MET A 174 29.98 36.68 22.13
CA MET A 174 31.02 35.77 22.62
C MET A 174 32.35 36.01 21.90
N THR A 175 33.43 36.08 22.66
CA THR A 175 34.78 36.14 22.10
C THR A 175 35.24 34.75 21.63
N ALA A 176 36.32 34.70 20.84
CA ALA A 176 36.91 33.43 20.43
C ALA A 176 37.33 32.55 21.62
N GLN A 177 37.72 33.16 22.74
CA GLN A 177 38.05 32.44 23.97
C GLN A 177 36.80 31.87 24.64
N ASP A 178 35.71 32.65 24.74
CA ASP A 178 34.44 32.16 25.31
C ASP A 178 33.88 30.97 24.52
N ILE A 179 34.02 31.01 23.19
CA ILE A 179 33.60 29.90 22.32
C ILE A 179 34.45 28.66 22.60
N ALA A 180 35.77 28.79 22.68
CA ALA A 180 36.66 27.68 23.00
C ALA A 180 36.38 27.09 24.39
N ASP A 181 36.14 27.93 25.40
CA ASP A 181 35.85 27.51 26.77
C ASP A 181 34.49 26.80 26.89
N SER A 182 33.54 27.13 26.01
CA SER A 182 32.21 26.52 25.95
C SER A 182 32.10 25.32 24.99
N GLU A 183 33.17 24.96 24.26
CA GLU A 183 33.16 23.93 23.22
C GLU A 183 32.66 22.59 23.77
N ALA A 184 33.20 22.13 24.90
CA ALA A 184 32.81 20.86 25.52
C ALA A 184 31.32 20.80 25.88
N TYR A 185 30.76 21.92 26.37
CA TYR A 185 29.34 22.00 26.72
C TYR A 185 28.44 21.87 25.48
N TYR A 186 28.80 22.54 24.39
CA TYR A 186 28.04 22.45 23.15
C TYR A 186 28.25 21.10 22.46
N GLU A 187 29.44 20.51 22.53
CA GLU A 187 29.72 19.17 21.99
C GLU A 187 28.92 18.07 22.70
N GLU A 188 28.75 18.14 24.02
CA GLU A 188 27.85 17.25 24.78
C GLU A 188 26.39 17.36 24.29
N LEU A 189 25.98 18.55 23.84
CA LEU A 189 24.68 18.80 23.22
C LEU A 189 24.69 18.51 21.71
N SER A 190 25.83 18.09 21.15
CA SER A 190 26.08 17.88 19.72
C SER A 190 25.81 19.13 18.86
N LEU A 191 26.23 20.28 19.38
CA LEU A 191 26.13 21.62 18.82
C LEU A 191 27.52 22.24 18.65
N TYR A 192 27.61 23.27 17.80
CA TYR A 192 28.69 24.24 17.85
C TYR A 192 28.13 25.65 17.76
N VAL A 193 28.87 26.62 18.29
CA VAL A 193 28.50 28.03 18.23
C VAL A 193 29.56 28.86 17.52
N HIS A 194 29.09 29.88 16.82
CA HIS A 194 29.85 30.89 16.10
C HIS A 194 29.21 32.27 16.33
N PRO A 195 29.91 33.40 16.28
CA PRO A 195 29.30 34.72 16.48
C PRO A 195 28.14 35.04 15.51
N ASN A 196 28.14 34.43 14.31
CA ASN A 196 27.05 34.57 13.33
C ASN A 196 25.89 33.57 13.53
N THR A 197 25.96 32.67 14.52
CA THR A 197 24.89 31.71 14.83
C THR A 197 23.53 32.38 15.01
N PRO A 198 23.41 33.51 15.75
CA PRO A 198 22.11 34.14 15.95
C PRO A 198 21.55 34.72 14.65
N LEU A 199 22.41 35.21 13.76
CA LEU A 199 22.01 35.68 12.44
C LEU A 199 21.47 34.53 11.59
N SER A 200 22.27 33.46 11.43
CA SER A 200 21.88 32.29 10.63
C SER A 200 20.62 31.62 11.16
N ALA A 201 20.50 31.41 12.48
CA ALA A 201 19.33 30.81 13.10
C ALA A 201 18.06 31.65 12.88
N ARG A 202 18.17 32.98 13.01
CA ARG A 202 17.02 33.87 12.81
C ARG A 202 16.59 33.96 11.37
N LEU A 203 17.52 33.96 10.42
CA LEU A 203 17.23 33.93 8.99
C LEU A 203 16.59 32.59 8.60
N SER A 204 17.18 31.47 9.04
CA SER A 204 16.66 30.12 8.81
C SER A 204 15.21 29.99 9.27
N CYS A 205 14.93 30.33 10.53
CA CYS A 205 13.59 30.28 11.10
C CYS A 205 12.61 31.23 10.38
N GLY A 206 13.00 32.49 10.16
CA GLY A 206 12.13 33.45 9.48
C GLY A 206 11.86 33.09 8.01
N GLY A 207 12.82 32.45 7.35
CA GLY A 207 12.66 31.91 6.00
C GLY A 207 11.61 30.80 5.91
N VAL A 208 11.66 29.83 6.83
CA VAL A 208 10.65 28.75 6.90
C VAL A 208 9.26 29.33 7.23
N ILE A 209 9.18 30.32 8.12
CA ILE A 209 7.92 31.03 8.43
C ILE A 209 7.35 31.69 7.18
N GLU A 210 8.15 32.44 6.40
CA GLU A 210 7.65 33.10 5.19
C GLU A 210 7.24 32.09 4.12
N ALA A 211 7.98 30.99 3.95
CA ALA A 211 7.59 29.90 3.06
C ALA A 211 6.24 29.29 3.46
N ALA A 212 6.06 28.99 4.75
CA ALA A 212 4.82 28.44 5.27
C ALA A 212 3.64 29.43 5.15
N LEU A 213 3.86 30.71 5.45
CA LEU A 213 2.85 31.76 5.32
C LEU A 213 2.42 31.96 3.86
N ALA A 214 3.35 31.91 2.90
CA ALA A 214 3.03 32.04 1.49
C ALA A 214 2.12 30.90 1.00
N VAL A 215 2.36 29.67 1.45
CA VAL A 215 1.51 28.51 1.12
C VAL A 215 0.18 28.54 1.87
N ALA A 216 0.19 28.82 3.17
CA ALA A 216 -1.00 28.85 4.01
C ALA A 216 -1.99 29.96 3.58
N ARG A 217 -1.48 31.10 3.10
CA ARG A 217 -2.30 32.21 2.58
C ARG A 217 -2.73 32.01 1.12
N GLY A 218 -2.30 30.92 0.47
CA GLY A 218 -2.64 30.61 -0.93
C GLY A 218 -1.93 31.49 -1.97
N LEU A 219 -0.85 32.18 -1.59
CA LEU A 219 -0.02 32.94 -2.53
C LEU A 219 0.80 32.00 -3.42
N LEU A 220 1.24 30.89 -2.83
CA LEU A 220 1.91 29.78 -3.51
C LEU A 220 1.19 28.48 -3.20
N ARG A 221 1.32 27.49 -4.08
CA ARG A 221 0.79 26.15 -3.82
C ARG A 221 1.80 25.31 -3.03
N LYS A 222 3.09 25.45 -3.32
CA LYS A 222 4.16 24.74 -2.65
C LYS A 222 5.36 25.64 -2.40
N SER A 223 6.20 25.30 -1.43
CA SER A 223 7.45 26.02 -1.19
C SER A 223 8.59 25.08 -0.78
N PHE A 224 9.82 25.44 -1.14
CA PHE A 224 11.06 24.75 -0.73
C PHE A 224 11.97 25.72 0.03
N ALA A 225 12.11 25.53 1.35
CA ALA A 225 13.01 26.31 2.18
C ALA A 225 14.37 25.62 2.28
N ILE A 226 15.38 26.22 1.64
CA ILE A 226 16.78 25.81 1.74
C ILE A 226 17.35 26.50 2.99
N SER A 227 17.04 25.95 4.15
CA SER A 227 17.36 26.48 5.48
C SER A 227 18.34 25.59 6.23
N GLN A 228 19.08 26.18 7.17
CA GLN A 228 19.94 25.44 8.10
C GLN A 228 19.15 25.16 9.38
N SER A 229 18.45 24.02 9.48
CA SER A 229 17.66 23.63 10.66
C SER A 229 17.86 22.16 11.05
N THR A 230 17.52 21.83 12.30
CA THR A 230 17.52 20.46 12.84
C THR A 230 16.24 20.22 13.68
N GLY A 231 15.54 19.11 13.41
CA GLY A 231 14.12 18.92 13.78
C GLY A 231 13.81 18.17 15.09
N ASN A 232 14.68 18.21 16.11
CA ASN A 232 14.58 17.27 17.25
C ASN A 232 13.63 17.68 18.38
N GLY A 233 13.05 18.88 18.30
CA GLY A 233 12.08 19.40 19.27
C GLY A 233 10.61 19.28 18.86
N THR A 234 10.32 18.86 17.63
CA THR A 234 8.97 19.01 17.04
C THR A 234 7.90 18.20 17.77
N GLN A 235 8.15 16.92 18.05
CA GLN A 235 7.17 16.09 18.78
C GLN A 235 6.84 16.68 20.15
N ARG A 236 7.83 17.21 20.89
CA ARG A 236 7.60 17.83 22.21
C ARG A 236 6.74 19.09 22.13
N ALA A 237 6.89 19.88 21.06
CA ALA A 237 6.12 21.11 20.89
C ALA A 237 4.62 20.86 20.71
N PHE A 238 4.23 19.70 20.16
CA PHE A 238 2.85 19.36 19.81
C PHE A 238 2.30 18.14 20.54
N ASN A 239 3.01 17.65 21.56
CA ASN A 239 2.70 16.37 22.21
C ASN A 239 1.29 16.33 22.83
N GLU A 240 0.75 17.49 23.25
CA GLU A 240 -0.60 17.66 23.80
C GLU A 240 -1.60 18.31 22.82
N ASP A 241 -1.19 18.58 21.58
CA ASP A 241 -1.98 19.34 20.59
C ASP A 241 -2.59 18.44 19.49
N PRO A 242 -3.89 18.13 19.53
CA PRO A 242 -4.55 17.31 18.51
C PRO A 242 -4.73 18.03 17.16
N SER A 243 -4.49 19.34 17.08
CA SER A 243 -4.57 20.07 15.82
C SER A 243 -3.35 19.84 14.92
N VAL A 244 -2.29 19.22 15.46
CA VAL A 244 -1.06 18.94 14.75
C VAL A 244 -0.73 17.45 14.86
N LEU A 245 -0.81 16.75 13.73
CA LEU A 245 -0.35 15.37 13.63
C LEU A 245 1.14 15.34 13.24
N TYR A 246 1.93 14.74 14.11
CA TYR A 246 3.36 14.48 13.96
C TYR A 246 3.58 13.03 13.50
N ILE A 247 4.25 12.82 12.37
CA ILE A 247 4.66 11.48 11.92
C ILE A 247 6.17 11.48 11.67
N SER A 248 6.90 10.52 12.23
CA SER A 248 8.35 10.42 12.08
C SER A 248 8.82 8.99 11.84
N LEU A 249 9.42 8.75 10.67
CA LEU A 249 10.22 7.56 10.39
C LEU A 249 11.65 7.88 10.82
N HIS A 250 12.29 7.00 11.59
CA HIS A 250 13.63 7.25 12.11
C HIS A 250 14.35 6.01 12.62
N ARG A 251 15.67 6.00 12.50
CA ARG A 251 16.52 5.01 13.19
C ARG A 251 16.46 5.21 14.71
N TYR A 252 16.23 4.12 15.44
CA TYR A 252 15.96 4.15 16.88
C TYR A 252 16.87 3.20 17.69
N ASP A 253 17.21 2.03 17.16
CA ASP A 253 18.08 1.02 17.82
C ASP A 253 17.69 0.77 19.29
N GLY A 254 16.38 0.60 19.52
CA GLY A 254 15.83 0.41 20.87
C GLY A 254 16.04 1.60 21.83
N GLY A 255 16.27 2.80 21.29
CA GLY A 255 16.58 4.02 22.05
C GLY A 255 18.07 4.21 22.31
N GLN A 256 18.94 3.40 21.70
CA GLN A 256 20.39 3.57 21.71
C GLN A 256 20.88 4.50 20.61
N PHE A 257 20.11 4.64 19.52
CA PHE A 257 20.41 5.63 18.51
C PHE A 257 20.01 7.03 19.00
N TYR A 258 20.81 8.03 18.64
CA TYR A 258 20.61 9.41 19.08
C TYR A 258 19.26 9.97 18.57
N PRO A 259 18.49 10.75 19.36
CA PRO A 259 18.82 11.45 20.61
C PRO A 259 18.77 10.60 21.89
N ASN A 260 18.62 9.29 21.75
CA ASN A 260 18.45 8.34 22.83
C ASN A 260 17.16 8.51 23.63
N GLY A 261 16.76 7.42 24.28
CA GLY A 261 15.65 7.41 25.21
C GLY A 261 14.29 7.10 24.56
N PRO A 262 13.23 7.06 25.38
CA PRO A 262 11.97 6.39 25.01
C PRO A 262 11.05 7.23 24.11
N PHE A 263 11.36 8.51 23.89
CA PHE A 263 10.42 9.45 23.26
C PHE A 263 10.20 9.19 21.76
N GLY A 264 11.18 8.58 21.09
CA GLY A 264 11.05 8.13 19.69
C GLY A 264 10.44 6.73 19.55
N SER A 265 10.10 6.06 20.65
CA SER A 265 9.50 4.72 20.58
C SER A 265 8.10 4.76 19.96
N MET A 266 7.69 3.64 19.36
CA MET A 266 6.35 3.47 18.78
C MET A 266 5.21 3.60 19.80
N SER A 267 5.50 3.43 21.10
CA SER A 267 4.51 3.61 22.18
C SER A 267 4.36 5.08 22.60
N SER A 268 5.27 5.97 22.21
CA SER A 268 5.13 7.40 22.43
C SER A 268 4.16 7.99 21.41
N CYS A 269 2.88 8.07 21.80
CA CYS A 269 1.77 8.44 20.91
C CYS A 269 1.18 9.84 21.18
N GLY A 270 1.85 10.69 21.96
CA GLY A 270 1.28 11.94 22.46
C GLY A 270 0.67 11.79 23.86
N ASP A 271 0.30 12.90 24.47
CA ASP A 271 -0.27 12.96 25.82
C ASP A 271 -1.55 13.80 25.85
N GLY A 272 -2.41 13.55 26.84
CA GLY A 272 -3.61 14.36 27.07
C GLY A 272 -4.51 14.46 25.82
N PRO A 273 -4.90 15.67 25.40
CA PRO A 273 -5.70 15.86 24.17
C PRO A 273 -4.98 15.45 22.89
N GLY A 274 -3.64 15.45 22.86
CA GLY A 274 -2.81 15.07 21.71
C GLY A 274 -2.54 13.57 21.59
N LEU A 275 -3.13 12.74 22.46
CA LEU A 275 -2.97 11.29 22.40
C LEU A 275 -3.49 10.71 21.07
N GLY A 276 -2.63 9.98 20.36
CA GLY A 276 -2.85 9.45 19.02
C GLY A 276 -2.32 10.32 17.88
N TYR A 277 -1.91 11.58 18.16
CA TYR A 277 -1.44 12.54 17.16
C TYR A 277 0.09 12.62 17.04
N SER A 278 0.82 11.74 17.74
CA SER A 278 2.23 11.47 17.47
C SER A 278 2.40 10.02 16.99
N VAL A 279 2.95 9.84 15.80
CA VAL A 279 3.14 8.52 15.17
C VAL A 279 4.63 8.33 14.89
N ASN A 280 5.24 7.46 15.67
CA ASN A 280 6.65 7.10 15.53
C ASN A 280 6.78 5.75 14.82
N ILE A 281 7.61 5.71 13.77
CA ILE A 281 8.03 4.49 13.06
C ILE A 281 9.54 4.30 13.32
N PRO A 282 9.90 3.61 14.42
CA PRO A 282 11.28 3.48 14.86
C PRO A 282 11.96 2.27 14.20
N TRP A 283 12.87 2.51 13.27
CA TRP A 283 13.69 1.44 12.69
C TRP A 283 14.62 0.85 13.76
N PRO A 284 14.62 -0.48 13.95
CA PRO A 284 15.42 -1.12 14.99
C PRO A 284 16.91 -1.17 14.66
N GLU A 285 17.29 -0.98 13.40
CA GLU A 285 18.68 -0.91 12.93
C GLU A 285 18.78 -0.07 11.65
N GLY A 286 20.02 0.18 11.19
CA GLY A 286 20.30 0.75 9.87
C GLY A 286 20.02 -0.25 8.73
N GLY A 287 20.31 0.16 7.50
CA GLY A 287 20.16 -0.67 6.29
C GLY A 287 18.81 -0.54 5.59
N MET A 288 17.89 0.25 6.13
CA MET A 288 16.54 0.45 5.56
C MET A 288 16.62 1.16 4.21
N GLY A 289 15.93 0.62 3.20
CA GLY A 289 15.93 1.14 1.83
C GLY A 289 14.58 1.64 1.35
N ASP A 290 14.48 1.89 0.03
CA ASP A 290 13.27 2.41 -0.61
C ASP A 290 12.02 1.56 -0.34
N ALA A 291 12.15 0.24 -0.40
CA ALA A 291 11.02 -0.67 -0.21
C ALA A 291 10.44 -0.57 1.20
N ASP A 292 11.30 -0.42 2.22
CA ASP A 292 10.91 -0.31 3.62
C ASP A 292 10.17 1.01 3.89
N TYR A 293 10.71 2.12 3.39
CA TYR A 293 10.10 3.44 3.51
C TYR A 293 8.77 3.51 2.76
N LEU A 294 8.71 2.99 1.52
CA LEU A 294 7.46 2.98 0.75
C LEU A 294 6.40 2.08 1.37
N TYR A 295 6.80 0.94 1.95
CA TYR A 295 5.89 0.05 2.67
C TYR A 295 5.32 0.73 3.92
N ALA A 296 6.15 1.41 4.72
CA ALA A 296 5.69 2.21 5.85
C ALA A 296 4.76 3.35 5.40
N PHE A 297 5.06 3.98 4.26
CA PHE A 297 4.23 5.04 3.69
C PHE A 297 2.83 4.55 3.31
N GLN A 298 2.76 3.43 2.60
CA GLN A 298 1.49 2.87 2.13
C GLN A 298 0.67 2.25 3.26
N SER A 299 1.32 1.65 4.25
CA SER A 299 0.66 0.91 5.34
C SER A 299 0.26 1.79 6.52
N ILE A 300 1.05 2.82 6.86
CA ILE A 300 0.86 3.65 8.06
C ILE A 300 0.63 5.11 7.69
N VAL A 301 1.62 5.74 7.01
CA VAL A 301 1.66 7.20 6.86
C VAL A 301 0.47 7.72 6.06
N MET A 302 0.25 7.20 4.86
CA MET A 302 -0.80 7.68 3.97
C MET A 302 -2.21 7.38 4.48
N PRO A 303 -2.53 6.17 5.01
CA PRO A 303 -3.82 5.92 5.64
C PRO A 303 -4.15 6.89 6.77
N ILE A 304 -3.20 7.10 7.70
CA ILE A 304 -3.38 8.02 8.83
C ILE A 304 -3.51 9.47 8.33
N ALA A 305 -2.65 9.90 7.40
CA ALA A 305 -2.69 11.25 6.87
C ALA A 305 -3.98 11.55 6.09
N MET A 306 -4.54 10.56 5.38
CA MET A 306 -5.84 10.69 4.72
C MET A 306 -6.99 10.77 5.73
N GLU A 307 -6.97 9.97 6.80
CA GLU A 307 -7.98 10.02 7.87
C GLU A 307 -7.93 11.36 8.63
N PHE A 308 -6.73 11.88 8.90
CA PHE A 308 -6.54 13.17 9.55
C PHE A 308 -6.99 14.37 8.69
N ALA A 309 -6.96 14.23 7.35
CA ALA A 309 -7.39 15.23 6.39
C ALA A 309 -6.74 16.63 6.60
N PRO A 310 -5.40 16.74 6.44
CA PRO A 310 -4.67 17.96 6.71
C PRO A 310 -5.07 19.12 5.80
N GLU A 311 -5.03 20.34 6.34
CA GLU A 311 -5.16 21.59 5.60
C GLU A 311 -3.80 22.14 5.13
N LEU A 312 -2.69 21.72 5.73
CA LEU A 312 -1.33 22.06 5.34
C LEU A 312 -0.42 20.88 5.67
N VAL A 313 0.49 20.56 4.75
CA VAL A 313 1.56 19.57 4.97
C VAL A 313 2.90 20.28 5.02
N ILE A 314 3.66 20.09 6.10
CA ILE A 314 5.05 20.50 6.20
C ILE A 314 5.92 19.25 6.28
N ILE A 315 6.82 19.10 5.33
CA ILE A 315 7.86 18.08 5.31
C ILE A 315 9.12 18.70 5.90
N SER A 316 9.51 18.20 7.06
CA SER A 316 10.84 18.43 7.63
C SER A 316 11.76 17.37 6.99
N ALA A 317 12.48 17.83 5.97
CA ALA A 317 13.15 17.01 4.97
C ALA A 317 14.62 16.80 5.33
N GLY A 318 14.87 15.76 6.13
CA GLY A 318 16.20 15.22 6.37
C GLY A 318 16.61 14.27 5.25
N PHE A 319 17.83 14.47 4.74
CA PHE A 319 18.44 13.59 3.73
C PHE A 319 19.56 12.73 4.32
N ASP A 320 19.53 12.50 5.63
CA ASP A 320 20.43 11.61 6.36
C ASP A 320 20.02 10.14 6.25
N ALA A 321 18.79 9.84 5.82
CA ALA A 321 18.40 8.48 5.42
C ALA A 321 18.88 8.08 4.02
N ALA A 322 19.49 9.01 3.28
CA ALA A 322 19.87 8.81 1.89
C ALA A 322 21.03 7.82 1.76
N ASP A 323 21.04 7.07 0.67
CA ASP A 323 22.14 6.17 0.35
C ASP A 323 23.48 6.94 0.26
N GLY A 324 24.47 6.46 1.01
CA GLY A 324 25.79 7.09 1.15
C GLY A 324 25.94 8.08 2.31
N ASP A 325 24.91 8.30 3.13
CA ASP A 325 25.06 9.06 4.39
C ASP A 325 25.63 8.17 5.50
N ASP A 326 26.84 8.51 5.98
CA ASP A 326 27.56 7.74 7.00
C ASP A 326 26.92 7.83 8.40
N LEU A 327 25.97 8.74 8.65
CA LEU A 327 25.35 8.92 9.96
C LEU A 327 24.02 8.20 10.07
N GLY A 328 23.14 8.30 9.07
CA GLY A 328 21.85 7.59 9.12
C GLY A 328 21.95 6.10 8.79
N GLU A 329 22.99 5.69 8.07
CA GLU A 329 23.25 4.30 7.66
C GLU A 329 22.03 3.63 7.02
N CYS A 330 21.21 4.40 6.30
CA CYS A 330 20.08 3.91 5.50
C CYS A 330 20.44 3.99 4.00
N HIS A 331 19.60 3.40 3.15
CA HIS A 331 19.84 3.28 1.72
C HIS A 331 18.65 3.81 0.90
N VAL A 332 18.07 4.95 1.32
CA VAL A 332 16.97 5.58 0.56
C VAL A 332 17.56 6.30 -0.66
N SER A 333 17.07 5.96 -1.84
CA SER A 333 17.50 6.60 -3.09
C SER A 333 16.84 7.97 -3.28
N PRO A 334 17.40 8.86 -4.12
CA PRO A 334 16.73 10.08 -4.56
C PRO A 334 15.33 9.81 -5.14
N GLU A 335 15.17 8.69 -5.85
CA GLU A 335 13.90 8.23 -6.39
C GLU A 335 12.90 7.87 -5.28
N GLY A 336 13.34 7.22 -4.20
CA GLY A 336 12.54 6.96 -3.01
C GLY A 336 11.97 8.25 -2.41
N TYR A 337 12.81 9.28 -2.23
CA TYR A 337 12.38 10.61 -1.78
C TYR A 337 11.37 11.27 -2.73
N ALA A 338 11.55 11.10 -4.04
CA ALA A 338 10.61 11.59 -5.05
C ALA A 338 9.22 10.96 -4.90
N HIS A 339 9.16 9.64 -4.72
CA HIS A 339 7.89 8.92 -4.51
C HIS A 339 7.19 9.32 -3.21
N MET A 340 7.92 9.40 -2.10
CA MET A 340 7.36 9.84 -0.81
C MET A 340 6.78 11.26 -0.91
N THR A 341 7.54 12.19 -1.51
CA THR A 341 7.07 13.56 -1.76
C THR A 341 5.83 13.60 -2.64
N HIS A 342 5.78 12.75 -3.68
CA HIS A 342 4.65 12.67 -4.59
C HIS A 342 3.37 12.26 -3.87
N MET A 343 3.43 11.22 -3.02
CA MET A 343 2.27 10.77 -2.23
C MET A 343 1.74 11.88 -1.33
N LEU A 344 2.63 12.59 -0.63
CA LEU A 344 2.26 13.69 0.27
C LEU A 344 1.69 14.91 -0.46
N SER A 345 2.14 15.14 -1.70
CA SER A 345 1.65 16.25 -2.52
C SER A 345 0.17 16.11 -2.93
N SER A 346 -0.43 14.93 -2.75
CA SER A 346 -1.86 14.70 -2.96
C SER A 346 -2.75 15.21 -1.81
N LEU A 347 -2.17 15.40 -0.62
CA LEU A 347 -2.87 15.84 0.59
C LEU A 347 -3.03 17.36 0.61
N ALA A 348 -3.91 17.88 1.47
CA ALA A 348 -4.11 19.32 1.69
C ALA A 348 -4.39 20.15 0.41
N GLY A 349 -4.97 19.53 -0.63
CA GLY A 349 -5.13 20.17 -1.94
C GLY A 349 -3.80 20.56 -2.59
N GLY A 350 -2.71 19.91 -2.21
CA GLY A 350 -1.35 20.18 -2.67
C GLY A 350 -0.64 21.34 -1.97
N ARG A 351 -1.17 21.84 -0.84
CA ARG A 351 -0.48 22.83 0.01
C ARG A 351 0.65 22.17 0.79
N LEU A 352 1.87 22.31 0.27
CA LEU A 352 3.04 21.59 0.73
C LEU A 352 4.22 22.53 0.98
N VAL A 353 4.83 22.44 2.16
CA VAL A 353 6.07 23.14 2.51
C VAL A 353 7.15 22.10 2.73
N VAL A 354 8.27 22.20 2.01
CA VAL A 354 9.46 21.38 2.25
C VAL A 354 10.48 22.27 2.95
N ALA A 355 10.92 21.90 4.14
CA ALA A 355 11.95 22.61 4.90
C ALA A 355 13.14 21.67 5.11
N LEU A 356 14.33 22.11 4.69
CA LEU A 356 15.55 21.31 4.77
C LEU A 356 15.99 21.10 6.22
N GLU A 357 16.39 19.87 6.56
CA GLU A 357 16.92 19.53 7.89
C GLU A 357 18.35 18.96 7.81
N GLY A 358 18.56 17.71 8.26
CA GLY A 358 19.82 16.97 8.22
C GLY A 358 20.16 16.37 6.85
N GLY A 359 21.28 15.63 6.79
CA GLY A 359 21.89 15.08 5.58
C GLY A 359 23.30 15.62 5.39
N TYR A 360 24.30 14.76 5.48
CA TYR A 360 25.69 15.16 5.74
C TYR A 360 26.63 14.71 4.62
N ASN A 361 26.19 13.79 3.78
CA ASN A 361 26.80 13.57 2.48
C ASN A 361 26.33 14.62 1.45
N LEU A 362 27.26 15.47 0.99
CA LEU A 362 26.97 16.57 0.07
C LEU A 362 26.42 16.13 -1.29
N ASP A 363 26.80 14.95 -1.77
CA ASP A 363 26.32 14.44 -3.05
C ASP A 363 24.91 13.86 -2.88
N ALA A 364 24.70 13.04 -1.84
CA ALA A 364 23.41 12.43 -1.52
C ALA A 364 22.31 13.47 -1.23
N ILE A 365 22.64 14.51 -0.43
CA ILE A 365 21.71 15.60 -0.12
C ILE A 365 21.32 16.40 -1.36
N SER A 366 22.28 16.69 -2.25
CA SER A 366 22.01 17.48 -3.46
C SER A 366 21.15 16.71 -4.45
N ALA A 367 21.41 15.41 -4.64
CA ALA A 367 20.64 14.54 -5.51
C ALA A 367 19.22 14.34 -4.99
N SER A 368 19.06 14.07 -3.69
CA SER A 368 17.76 13.85 -3.04
C SER A 368 16.92 15.13 -3.01
N ALA A 369 17.51 16.27 -2.65
CA ALA A 369 16.83 17.57 -2.68
C ALA A 369 16.38 17.94 -4.10
N LEU A 370 17.20 17.65 -5.12
CA LEU A 370 16.84 17.86 -6.51
C LEU A 370 15.65 16.98 -6.94
N ALA A 371 15.62 15.71 -6.52
CA ALA A 371 14.51 14.80 -6.81
C ALA A 371 13.19 15.29 -6.18
N VAL A 372 13.23 15.73 -4.93
CA VAL A 372 12.09 16.37 -4.24
C VAL A 372 11.65 17.64 -4.97
N ALA A 373 12.59 18.50 -5.36
CA ALA A 373 12.30 19.74 -6.07
C ALA A 373 11.61 19.52 -7.43
N LYS A 374 12.02 18.50 -8.19
CA LYS A 374 11.38 18.11 -9.45
C LYS A 374 9.92 17.69 -9.25
N VAL A 375 9.66 16.90 -8.21
CA VAL A 375 8.29 16.45 -7.89
C VAL A 375 7.39 17.60 -7.44
N ILE A 376 7.88 18.53 -6.62
CA ILE A 376 7.06 19.67 -6.22
C ILE A 376 6.73 20.59 -7.42
N LEU A 377 7.64 20.70 -8.39
CA LEU A 377 7.42 21.38 -9.68
C LEU A 377 6.43 20.66 -10.60
N GLY A 378 6.03 19.43 -10.28
CA GLY A 378 5.04 18.66 -11.02
C GLY A 378 5.62 17.62 -11.97
N GLU A 379 6.91 17.33 -11.91
CA GLU A 379 7.50 16.21 -12.64
C GLU A 379 7.06 14.88 -12.02
N ILE A 380 6.94 13.85 -12.85
CA ILE A 380 6.54 12.50 -12.43
C ILE A 380 7.76 11.83 -11.78
N PRO A 381 7.61 11.18 -10.61
CA PRO A 381 8.73 10.46 -9.99
C PRO A 381 9.23 9.33 -10.92
N PRO A 382 10.54 9.05 -10.97
CA PRO A 382 11.09 7.97 -11.79
C PRO A 382 10.53 6.60 -11.43
N GLU A 383 10.48 5.67 -12.39
CA GLU A 383 10.03 4.29 -12.13
C GLU A 383 11.01 3.55 -11.22
N LEU A 384 10.49 2.94 -10.15
CA LEU A 384 11.26 2.09 -9.26
C LEU A 384 11.14 0.62 -9.69
N PRO A 385 12.22 -0.19 -9.57
CA PRO A 385 12.16 -1.61 -9.87
C PRO A 385 11.22 -2.34 -8.89
N SER A 386 10.84 -3.58 -9.23
CA SER A 386 10.15 -4.45 -8.29
C SER A 386 11.05 -4.73 -7.09
N MET A 387 10.60 -4.35 -5.90
CA MET A 387 11.33 -4.52 -4.64
C MET A 387 10.42 -5.19 -3.60
N VAL A 388 11.04 -5.76 -2.57
CA VAL A 388 10.36 -6.39 -1.44
C VAL A 388 10.88 -5.72 -0.18
N ALA A 389 9.98 -5.34 0.73
CA ALA A 389 10.35 -4.79 2.03
C ALA A 389 11.02 -5.87 2.88
N SER A 390 11.98 -5.47 3.71
CA SER A 390 12.68 -6.39 4.61
C SER A 390 11.75 -6.95 5.70
N ASP A 391 12.07 -8.14 6.21
CA ASP A 391 11.33 -8.77 7.30
C ASP A 391 11.32 -7.87 8.55
N ILE A 392 12.44 -7.20 8.81
CA ILE A 392 12.60 -6.27 9.92
C ILE A 392 11.66 -5.06 9.77
N ALA A 393 11.55 -4.51 8.56
CA ALA A 393 10.63 -3.40 8.31
C ALA A 393 9.16 -3.82 8.40
N THR A 394 8.81 -5.01 7.88
CA THR A 394 7.43 -5.52 7.96
C THR A 394 7.00 -5.80 9.40
N GLU A 395 7.87 -6.42 10.21
CA GLU A 395 7.66 -6.60 11.66
C GLU A 395 7.52 -5.26 12.38
N THR A 396 8.40 -4.30 12.11
CA THR A 396 8.34 -2.98 12.75
C THR A 396 7.02 -2.26 12.40
N VAL A 397 6.62 -2.29 11.14
CA VAL A 397 5.36 -1.69 10.68
C VAL A 397 4.15 -2.38 11.29
N TRP A 398 4.18 -3.71 11.47
CA TRP A 398 3.12 -4.44 12.17
C TRP A 398 2.99 -4.03 13.65
N GLN A 399 4.10 -3.90 14.36
CA GLN A 399 4.11 -3.45 15.75
C GLN A 399 3.57 -2.01 15.87
N VAL A 400 4.00 -1.13 14.95
CA VAL A 400 3.45 0.24 14.86
C VAL A 400 1.95 0.21 14.55
N ALA A 401 1.50 -0.63 13.62
CA ALA A 401 0.08 -0.77 13.30
C ALA A 401 -0.74 -1.20 14.52
N THR A 402 -0.20 -2.13 15.32
CA THR A 402 -0.82 -2.61 16.56
C THR A 402 -1.00 -1.48 17.56
N GLU A 403 0.01 -0.65 17.77
CA GLU A 403 -0.08 0.51 18.66
C GLU A 403 -1.03 1.58 18.12
N GLN A 404 -0.92 1.92 16.83
CA GLN A 404 -1.68 3.02 16.22
C GLN A 404 -3.16 2.67 15.95
N SER A 405 -3.50 1.39 15.82
CA SER A 405 -4.90 0.93 15.66
C SER A 405 -5.81 1.29 16.83
N LYS A 406 -5.23 1.62 17.99
CA LYS A 406 -5.96 2.12 19.17
C LYS A 406 -6.57 3.50 18.91
N TYR A 407 -5.99 4.28 18.00
CA TYR A 407 -6.34 5.68 17.75
C TYR A 407 -6.90 5.91 16.35
N TRP A 408 -6.42 5.17 15.34
CA TRP A 408 -6.74 5.38 13.92
C TRP A 408 -7.57 4.23 13.34
N LYS A 409 -8.71 4.55 12.73
CA LYS A 409 -9.62 3.53 12.16
C LYS A 409 -9.12 2.98 10.83
N SER A 410 -8.29 3.73 10.12
CA SER A 410 -7.68 3.34 8.85
C SER A 410 -6.66 2.22 9.02
N ILE A 411 -6.15 2.00 10.24
CA ILE A 411 -5.10 1.04 10.54
C ILE A 411 -5.71 -0.28 11.01
N ASN A 412 -5.40 -1.35 10.29
CA ASN A 412 -5.76 -2.71 10.66
C ASN A 412 -4.48 -3.51 10.94
N PRO A 413 -4.15 -3.82 12.21
CA PRO A 413 -2.94 -4.55 12.57
C PRO A 413 -2.83 -5.89 11.86
N LYS A 414 -3.97 -6.58 11.69
CA LYS A 414 -4.00 -7.85 10.95
C LYS A 414 -3.48 -7.64 9.53
N ALA A 415 -3.92 -6.61 8.82
CA ALA A 415 -3.45 -6.34 7.46
C ALA A 415 -1.92 -6.15 7.31
N CYS A 416 -1.24 -5.78 8.39
CA CYS A 416 0.21 -5.57 8.41
C CYS A 416 1.00 -6.75 8.98
N GLU A 417 0.35 -7.85 9.40
CA GLU A 417 1.02 -9.01 9.98
C GLU A 417 2.07 -9.57 9.00
N PRO A 418 3.32 -9.80 9.44
CA PRO A 418 4.36 -10.35 8.60
C PRO A 418 3.94 -11.71 8.07
N ILE A 419 4.15 -11.92 6.77
CA ILE A 419 3.93 -13.24 6.18
C ILE A 419 5.15 -14.07 6.58
N GLU A 420 5.01 -14.95 7.57
CA GLU A 420 6.04 -15.94 7.88
C GLU A 420 6.36 -16.73 6.61
N GLU A 421 7.64 -16.81 6.24
CA GLU A 421 8.08 -17.70 5.18
C GLU A 421 7.59 -19.10 5.53
N VAL A 422 6.62 -19.56 4.74
CA VAL A 422 5.94 -20.83 4.95
C VAL A 422 7.00 -21.94 4.95
N GLU A 423 7.34 -22.48 6.13
CA GLU A 423 8.38 -23.49 6.32
C GLU A 423 8.19 -24.67 5.36
N ASN A 424 9.28 -25.41 5.05
CA ASN A 424 9.27 -26.65 4.26
C ASN A 424 8.32 -27.76 4.79
N VAL A 425 7.64 -27.54 5.92
CA VAL A 425 6.66 -28.44 6.53
C VAL A 425 5.23 -28.14 6.04
N ALA A 426 4.99 -27.00 5.40
CA ALA A 426 3.65 -26.63 4.98
C ALA A 426 3.21 -27.31 3.68
N PHE A 427 1.93 -27.68 3.62
CA PHE A 427 1.31 -28.21 2.43
C PHE A 427 0.50 -27.13 1.74
N ASN A 428 0.66 -26.99 0.43
CA ASN A 428 -0.25 -26.17 -0.36
C ASN A 428 -1.67 -26.73 -0.22
N LEU A 429 -2.65 -25.86 0.07
CA LEU A 429 -4.05 -26.27 0.22
C LEU A 429 -4.51 -27.13 -0.96
N THR A 430 -4.10 -26.80 -2.20
CA THR A 430 -4.45 -27.58 -3.39
C THR A 430 -3.95 -29.03 -3.34
N GLU A 431 -2.80 -29.31 -2.74
CA GLU A 431 -2.30 -30.69 -2.57
C GLU A 431 -3.10 -31.44 -1.49
N VAL A 432 -3.48 -30.77 -0.40
CA VAL A 432 -4.37 -31.33 0.64
C VAL A 432 -5.72 -31.71 0.03
N LEU A 433 -6.29 -30.82 -0.80
CA LEU A 433 -7.58 -31.09 -1.43
C LEU A 433 -7.50 -32.25 -2.44
N LYS A 434 -6.41 -32.35 -3.22
CA LYS A 434 -6.18 -33.47 -4.13
C LYS A 434 -6.09 -34.81 -3.38
N ALA A 435 -5.34 -34.85 -2.29
CA ALA A 435 -5.22 -36.04 -1.46
C ALA A 435 -6.57 -36.47 -0.87
N HIS A 436 -7.35 -35.52 -0.33
CA HIS A 436 -8.70 -35.79 0.17
C HIS A 436 -9.62 -36.36 -0.92
N ARG A 437 -9.62 -35.76 -2.11
CA ARG A 437 -10.44 -36.21 -3.25
C ARG A 437 -10.07 -37.62 -3.68
N GLN A 438 -8.77 -37.91 -3.81
CA GLN A 438 -8.26 -39.24 -4.16
C GLN A 438 -8.71 -40.29 -3.14
N GLN A 439 -8.56 -40.01 -1.85
CA GLN A 439 -8.99 -40.90 -0.78
C GLN A 439 -10.50 -41.14 -0.83
N TRP A 440 -11.30 -40.08 -0.99
CA TRP A 440 -12.76 -40.20 -1.07
C TRP A 440 -13.22 -41.09 -2.24
N PHE A 441 -12.62 -40.97 -3.42
CA PHE A 441 -12.96 -41.82 -4.57
C PHE A 441 -12.52 -43.28 -4.38
N TYR A 442 -11.39 -43.52 -3.72
CA TYR A 442 -10.94 -44.88 -3.39
C TYR A 442 -11.87 -45.54 -2.36
N ASP A 443 -12.29 -44.80 -1.33
CA ASP A 443 -13.14 -45.35 -0.28
C ASP A 443 -14.54 -45.71 -0.80
N ASN A 444 -15.14 -44.84 -1.62
CA ASN A 444 -16.52 -45.01 -2.11
C ASN A 444 -16.64 -45.86 -3.39
N TYR A 445 -15.72 -45.74 -4.35
CA TYR A 445 -15.82 -46.40 -5.66
C TYR A 445 -14.61 -47.25 -6.05
N LYS A 446 -13.61 -47.37 -5.15
CA LYS A 446 -12.37 -48.12 -5.39
C LYS A 446 -11.61 -47.65 -6.62
N MET A 447 -11.73 -46.37 -6.97
CA MET A 447 -11.01 -45.80 -8.10
C MET A 447 -9.50 -45.76 -7.83
N LEU A 448 -8.71 -46.05 -8.86
CA LEU A 448 -7.26 -46.17 -8.80
C LEU A 448 -6.59 -45.11 -9.67
N GLN A 449 -5.36 -44.76 -9.30
CA GLN A 449 -4.54 -43.81 -10.04
C GLN A 449 -4.02 -44.42 -11.35
N ILE A 450 -3.96 -43.60 -12.40
CA ILE A 450 -3.26 -43.94 -13.65
C ILE A 450 -1.79 -43.53 -13.57
N PRO A 451 -0.83 -44.44 -13.82
CA PRO A 451 0.59 -44.11 -13.90
C PRO A 451 0.92 -43.41 -15.23
N PHE A 452 1.84 -42.44 -15.18
CA PHE A 452 2.38 -41.77 -16.36
C PHE A 452 3.83 -42.20 -16.63
N PRO A 453 4.26 -42.24 -17.91
CA PRO A 453 5.57 -42.77 -18.29
C PRO A 453 6.71 -41.81 -17.99
N THR A 454 6.46 -40.49 -18.06
CA THR A 454 7.46 -39.46 -17.80
C THR A 454 7.32 -38.92 -16.39
N GLN A 455 8.46 -38.75 -15.70
CA GLN A 455 8.53 -38.19 -14.36
C GLN A 455 7.83 -36.81 -14.27
N ILE A 456 7.96 -35.98 -15.30
CA ILE A 456 7.31 -34.66 -15.39
C ILE A 456 5.77 -34.78 -15.34
N LEU A 457 5.18 -35.69 -16.11
CA LEU A 457 3.73 -35.91 -16.09
C LEU A 457 3.28 -36.59 -14.80
N GLN A 458 4.08 -37.51 -14.27
CA GLN A 458 3.80 -38.21 -13.01
C GLN A 458 3.79 -37.25 -11.82
N GLU A 459 4.80 -36.40 -11.68
CA GLU A 459 4.87 -35.40 -10.61
C GLU A 459 3.73 -34.38 -10.71
N ARG A 460 3.33 -34.02 -11.93
CA ARG A 460 2.29 -33.00 -12.18
C ARG A 460 0.87 -33.54 -12.05
N PHE A 461 0.55 -34.67 -12.69
CA PHE A 461 -0.81 -35.20 -12.84
C PHE A 461 -1.05 -36.55 -12.17
N GLY A 462 -0.03 -37.18 -11.58
CA GLY A 462 -0.15 -38.51 -10.99
C GLY A 462 -1.37 -38.66 -10.09
N SER A 463 -1.49 -37.87 -9.03
CA SER A 463 -2.64 -37.94 -8.11
C SER A 463 -3.94 -37.34 -8.65
N GLN A 464 -3.93 -36.83 -9.89
CA GLN A 464 -5.04 -36.07 -10.48
C GLN A 464 -5.84 -36.87 -11.52
N VAL A 465 -5.32 -38.01 -11.97
CA VAL A 465 -6.00 -38.86 -12.95
C VAL A 465 -6.31 -40.22 -12.33
N ILE A 466 -7.60 -40.51 -12.20
CA ILE A 466 -8.12 -41.69 -11.52
C ILE A 466 -9.17 -42.39 -12.39
N CYS A 467 -9.27 -43.70 -12.27
CA CYS A 467 -10.21 -44.51 -13.04
C CYS A 467 -10.90 -45.58 -12.20
N THR A 468 -12.06 -46.06 -12.65
CA THR A 468 -12.73 -47.20 -12.04
C THR A 468 -12.00 -48.52 -12.37
N PRO A 469 -12.03 -49.53 -11.49
CA PRO A 469 -11.32 -50.80 -11.70
C PRO A 469 -11.71 -51.54 -12.99
N ASN A 470 -12.94 -51.34 -13.47
CA ASN A 470 -13.52 -51.97 -14.65
C ASN A 470 -13.25 -51.21 -15.97
N ILE A 471 -12.32 -50.24 -15.99
CA ILE A 471 -12.05 -49.40 -17.18
C ILE A 471 -11.75 -50.21 -18.45
N MET A 472 -11.12 -51.37 -18.35
CA MET A 472 -10.75 -52.20 -19.51
C MET A 472 -11.91 -53.05 -20.03
N ASP A 473 -12.86 -53.44 -19.17
CA ASP A 473 -13.90 -54.43 -19.48
C ASP A 473 -15.29 -53.82 -19.72
N ALA A 474 -15.49 -52.56 -19.31
CA ALA A 474 -16.78 -51.89 -19.41
C ALA A 474 -17.20 -51.65 -20.88
N GLN A 475 -18.49 -51.84 -21.16
CA GLN A 475 -19.05 -51.57 -22.50
C GLN A 475 -19.14 -50.07 -22.81
N THR A 476 -19.35 -49.25 -21.78
CA THR A 476 -19.45 -47.79 -21.86
C THR A 476 -18.40 -47.16 -20.96
N LEU A 477 -17.62 -46.23 -21.51
CA LEU A 477 -16.59 -45.47 -20.80
C LEU A 477 -16.92 -43.98 -20.85
N VAL A 478 -17.05 -43.36 -19.68
CA VAL A 478 -17.22 -41.91 -19.51
C VAL A 478 -15.89 -41.30 -19.12
N VAL A 479 -15.42 -40.32 -19.87
CA VAL A 479 -14.18 -39.58 -19.61
C VAL A 479 -14.54 -38.15 -19.23
N MET A 480 -14.30 -37.77 -17.98
CA MET A 480 -14.52 -36.43 -17.46
C MET A 480 -13.20 -35.68 -17.39
N VAL A 481 -13.07 -34.58 -18.12
CA VAL A 481 -11.90 -33.71 -18.13
C VAL A 481 -12.28 -32.36 -17.56
N HIS A 482 -11.71 -32.02 -16.40
CA HIS A 482 -12.16 -30.87 -15.64
C HIS A 482 -11.03 -30.25 -14.80
N GLU A 483 -11.30 -29.09 -14.23
CA GLU A 483 -10.44 -28.44 -13.23
C GLU A 483 -11.00 -28.69 -11.82
N PHE A 484 -10.16 -28.51 -10.78
CA PHE A 484 -10.56 -28.58 -9.38
C PHE A 484 -11.81 -27.72 -9.10
N GLY A 485 -12.72 -28.22 -8.27
CA GLY A 485 -13.93 -27.51 -7.88
C GLY A 485 -13.64 -26.12 -7.31
N ASN A 486 -14.63 -25.23 -7.33
CA ASN A 486 -14.44 -23.87 -6.88
C ASN A 486 -14.35 -23.83 -5.34
N LEU A 487 -13.25 -23.29 -4.79
CA LEU A 487 -13.09 -23.08 -3.36
C LEU A 487 -13.86 -21.82 -2.97
N ARG A 488 -14.88 -21.96 -2.14
CA ARG A 488 -15.55 -20.80 -1.56
C ARG A 488 -14.94 -20.50 -0.22
N VAL A 489 -14.23 -19.39 -0.18
CA VAL A 489 -13.58 -18.89 1.02
C VAL A 489 -14.40 -17.74 1.57
N GLU A 490 -14.80 -17.85 2.83
CA GLU A 490 -15.19 -16.69 3.62
C GLU A 490 -13.94 -16.16 4.30
N LEU A 491 -13.65 -14.87 4.15
CA LEU A 491 -12.41 -14.29 4.64
C LEU A 491 -12.63 -13.61 5.99
N GLU A 492 -11.74 -13.86 6.94
CA GLU A 492 -11.69 -13.10 8.20
C GLU A 492 -11.23 -11.64 7.95
N SER A 493 -10.35 -11.45 6.95
CA SER A 493 -9.83 -10.13 6.54
C SER A 493 -9.62 -10.08 5.02
N VAL A 494 -10.10 -9.01 4.39
CA VAL A 494 -9.97 -8.78 2.93
C VAL A 494 -8.52 -8.52 2.52
N MET A 495 -7.70 -7.97 3.41
CA MET A 495 -6.30 -7.61 3.12
C MET A 495 -5.36 -8.83 3.12
N GLN A 496 -5.56 -9.79 4.03
CA GLN A 496 -4.67 -10.96 4.17
C GLN A 496 -5.21 -12.23 3.52
N CYS A 497 -6.47 -12.24 3.08
CA CYS A 497 -7.12 -13.44 2.55
C CYS A 497 -7.09 -14.66 3.50
N ILE A 498 -7.16 -14.44 4.83
CA ILE A 498 -7.25 -15.53 5.83
C ILE A 498 -8.64 -16.19 5.76
N PRO A 499 -8.74 -17.52 5.51
CA PRO A 499 -10.01 -18.22 5.40
C PRO A 499 -10.64 -18.53 6.77
N HIS A 500 -11.92 -18.21 6.96
CA HIS A 500 -12.75 -18.73 8.04
C HIS A 500 -13.07 -20.20 7.77
N LEU A 501 -12.30 -21.11 8.38
CA LEU A 501 -12.32 -22.54 8.05
C LEU A 501 -13.70 -23.17 8.21
N GLU A 502 -14.47 -22.80 9.24
CA GLU A 502 -15.80 -23.38 9.50
C GLU A 502 -16.83 -23.06 8.41
N HIS A 503 -16.64 -21.96 7.68
CA HIS A 503 -17.57 -21.51 6.65
C HIS A 503 -17.01 -21.65 5.23
N THR A 504 -15.78 -22.15 5.11
CA THR A 504 -15.12 -22.42 3.83
C THR A 504 -15.51 -23.81 3.35
N TYR A 505 -16.01 -23.92 2.13
CA TYR A 505 -16.45 -25.21 1.56
C TYR A 505 -15.99 -25.41 0.12
N ILE A 506 -15.78 -26.68 -0.23
CA ILE A 506 -15.40 -27.12 -1.57
C ILE A 506 -16.65 -27.56 -2.31
N VAL A 507 -16.90 -26.95 -3.46
CA VAL A 507 -17.98 -27.36 -4.35
C VAL A 507 -17.40 -28.29 -5.42
N ASP A 508 -17.50 -29.60 -5.19
CA ASP A 508 -17.03 -30.64 -6.11
C ASP A 508 -18.19 -31.33 -6.83
N TYR A 509 -18.45 -30.92 -8.06
CA TYR A 509 -19.49 -31.51 -8.91
C TYR A 509 -19.15 -32.94 -9.36
N SER A 510 -17.88 -33.34 -9.38
CA SER A 510 -17.50 -34.67 -9.88
C SER A 510 -18.18 -35.80 -9.10
N LYS A 511 -18.50 -35.58 -7.81
CA LYS A 511 -19.26 -36.52 -6.98
C LYS A 511 -20.61 -36.90 -7.60
N GLN A 512 -21.39 -35.89 -8.01
CA GLN A 512 -22.72 -36.10 -8.59
C GLN A 512 -22.64 -36.83 -9.94
N LEU A 513 -21.62 -36.53 -10.75
CA LEU A 513 -21.39 -37.24 -12.01
C LEU A 513 -20.99 -38.69 -11.75
N THR A 514 -20.07 -38.95 -10.82
CA THR A 514 -19.61 -40.31 -10.48
C THR A 514 -20.75 -41.16 -9.94
N ASP A 515 -21.63 -40.60 -9.10
CA ASP A 515 -22.83 -41.29 -8.62
C ASP A 515 -23.72 -41.76 -9.78
N TRP A 516 -23.96 -40.91 -10.77
CA TRP A 516 -24.75 -41.26 -11.95
C TRP A 516 -24.04 -42.31 -12.82
N VAL A 517 -22.75 -42.14 -13.12
CA VAL A 517 -21.97 -43.09 -13.96
C VAL A 517 -21.93 -44.48 -13.31
N ASN A 518 -21.67 -44.54 -12.00
CA ASN A 518 -21.63 -45.79 -11.26
C ASN A 518 -23.02 -46.43 -11.12
N GLY A 519 -24.07 -45.62 -10.88
CA GLY A 519 -25.46 -46.09 -10.87
C GLY A 519 -25.92 -46.69 -12.20
N ALA A 520 -25.40 -46.18 -13.32
CA ALA A 520 -25.63 -46.72 -14.67
C ALA A 520 -24.74 -47.94 -15.03
N GLY A 521 -23.80 -48.32 -14.15
CA GLY A 521 -22.87 -49.43 -14.38
C GLY A 521 -21.81 -49.16 -15.46
N HIS A 522 -21.47 -47.89 -15.68
CA HIS A 522 -20.46 -47.47 -16.67
C HIS A 522 -19.08 -47.30 -16.01
N ALA A 523 -18.01 -47.38 -16.80
CA ALA A 523 -16.67 -47.04 -16.29
C ALA A 523 -16.44 -45.53 -16.34
N LEU A 524 -15.69 -45.00 -15.36
CA LEU A 524 -15.32 -43.59 -15.29
C LEU A 524 -13.80 -43.44 -15.35
N LEU A 525 -13.36 -42.50 -16.18
CA LEU A 525 -12.03 -41.93 -16.19
C LEU A 525 -12.14 -40.45 -15.83
N ASP A 526 -11.68 -40.08 -14.64
CA ASP A 526 -11.66 -38.71 -14.14
C ASP A 526 -10.27 -38.10 -14.33
N VAL A 527 -10.20 -37.00 -15.08
CA VAL A 527 -8.97 -36.32 -15.49
C VAL A 527 -9.02 -34.88 -15.01
N ASN A 528 -8.33 -34.62 -13.90
CA ASN A 528 -8.20 -33.26 -13.39
C ASN A 528 -6.96 -32.56 -14.00
N VAL A 529 -7.20 -31.51 -14.78
CA VAL A 529 -6.16 -30.75 -15.51
C VAL A 529 -5.61 -29.54 -14.74
N TYR A 530 -5.74 -29.52 -13.41
CA TYR A 530 -5.24 -28.42 -12.58
C TYR A 530 -3.69 -28.37 -12.57
N PRO A 531 -3.07 -27.21 -12.86
CA PRO A 531 -1.61 -27.08 -12.87
C PRO A 531 -1.04 -27.12 -11.45
N LYS A 532 0.06 -27.85 -11.23
CA LYS A 532 0.93 -27.60 -10.06
C LYS A 532 1.68 -26.28 -10.26
N LEU A 533 1.63 -25.41 -9.25
CA LEU A 533 2.40 -24.16 -9.19
C LEU A 533 3.88 -24.48 -8.86
N PRO A 534 4.85 -23.67 -9.34
CA PRO A 534 4.70 -22.46 -10.15
C PRO A 534 4.81 -22.77 -11.65
N ALA A 535 3.81 -22.38 -12.45
CA ALA A 535 3.97 -22.35 -13.90
C ALA A 535 4.74 -21.06 -14.26
N LYS A 536 5.99 -21.18 -14.70
CA LYS A 536 6.85 -20.02 -15.05
C LYS A 536 6.26 -19.18 -16.20
N LYS A 537 5.37 -19.74 -17.03
CA LYS A 537 4.66 -19.04 -18.11
C LYS A 537 3.21 -19.53 -18.28
N PRO A 538 2.26 -18.65 -18.66
CA PRO A 538 0.86 -19.03 -18.91
C PRO A 538 0.66 -20.06 -20.04
N GLY A 539 1.56 -20.07 -21.05
CA GLY A 539 1.48 -20.95 -22.22
C GLY A 539 1.70 -22.43 -21.92
N ASP A 540 2.58 -22.75 -20.96
CA ASP A 540 2.92 -24.11 -20.55
C ASP A 540 1.68 -24.88 -20.08
N ARG A 541 0.69 -24.18 -19.50
CA ARG A 541 -0.53 -24.78 -18.94
C ARG A 541 -1.35 -25.53 -20.00
N GLN A 542 -1.55 -24.93 -21.17
CA GLN A 542 -2.38 -25.52 -22.22
C GLN A 542 -1.68 -26.68 -22.91
N GLU A 543 -0.36 -26.66 -23.02
CA GLU A 543 0.41 -27.70 -23.71
C GLU A 543 0.37 -29.03 -22.96
N PHE A 544 0.64 -29.02 -21.64
CA PHE A 544 0.61 -30.24 -20.83
C PHE A 544 -0.77 -30.91 -20.76
N SER A 545 -1.85 -30.13 -20.76
CA SER A 545 -3.21 -30.69 -20.74
C SER A 545 -3.53 -31.49 -22.01
N LYS A 546 -2.94 -31.11 -23.15
CA LYS A 546 -3.09 -31.81 -24.42
C LYS A 546 -2.32 -33.13 -24.39
N ASP A 547 -1.09 -33.11 -23.89
CA ASP A 547 -0.22 -34.29 -23.81
C ASP A 547 -0.83 -35.40 -22.95
N VAL A 548 -1.39 -35.03 -21.79
CA VAL A 548 -2.08 -35.98 -20.89
C VAL A 548 -3.26 -36.64 -21.60
N MET A 549 -4.10 -35.85 -22.28
CA MET A 549 -5.27 -36.40 -22.96
C MET A 549 -4.92 -37.29 -24.15
N VAL A 550 -3.89 -36.95 -24.92
CA VAL A 550 -3.38 -37.80 -26.01
C VAL A 550 -2.82 -39.11 -25.44
N TYR A 551 -2.05 -39.06 -24.35
CA TYR A 551 -1.53 -40.24 -23.67
C TYR A 551 -2.66 -41.18 -23.18
N LEU A 552 -3.67 -40.63 -22.50
CA LEU A 552 -4.81 -41.39 -22.00
C LEU A 552 -5.63 -42.00 -23.14
N TRP A 553 -5.77 -41.27 -24.26
CA TRP A 553 -6.43 -41.79 -25.45
C TRP A 553 -5.71 -43.01 -26.01
N ASP A 554 -4.41 -42.89 -26.28
CA ASP A 554 -3.64 -43.92 -26.97
C ASP A 554 -3.42 -45.18 -26.10
N ASN A 555 -3.32 -45.04 -24.78
CA ASN A 555 -2.94 -46.14 -23.88
C ASN A 555 -4.09 -46.76 -23.07
N TYR A 556 -5.18 -46.02 -22.85
CA TYR A 556 -6.30 -46.51 -22.02
C TYR A 556 -7.61 -46.51 -22.78
N ILE A 557 -8.03 -45.38 -23.33
CA ILE A 557 -9.35 -45.25 -23.96
C ILE A 557 -9.44 -46.12 -25.23
N GLN A 558 -8.46 -46.02 -26.13
CA GLN A 558 -8.45 -46.76 -27.39
C GLN A 558 -8.25 -48.27 -27.19
N LEU A 559 -7.56 -48.67 -26.12
CA LEU A 559 -7.30 -50.08 -25.80
C LEU A 559 -8.39 -50.72 -24.93
N SER A 560 -9.33 -49.93 -24.40
CA SER A 560 -10.46 -50.44 -23.61
C SER A 560 -11.42 -51.27 -24.48
N GLY A 561 -12.14 -52.19 -23.84
CA GLY A 561 -13.24 -52.95 -24.45
C GLY A 561 -14.50 -52.12 -24.73
N ALA A 562 -14.48 -50.81 -24.45
CA ALA A 562 -15.63 -49.94 -24.55
C ALA A 562 -16.07 -49.72 -26.02
N ARG A 563 -17.33 -50.04 -26.29
CA ARG A 563 -17.97 -49.80 -27.60
C ARG A 563 -18.57 -48.40 -27.71
N HIS A 564 -18.81 -47.77 -26.55
CA HIS A 564 -19.41 -46.46 -26.44
C HIS A 564 -18.56 -45.58 -25.51
N VAL A 565 -17.91 -44.56 -26.06
CA VAL A 565 -17.12 -43.59 -25.29
C VAL A 565 -17.88 -42.27 -25.20
N VAL A 566 -17.91 -41.65 -24.03
CA VAL A 566 -18.49 -40.32 -23.77
C VAL A 566 -17.41 -39.40 -23.25
N LEU A 567 -17.20 -38.25 -23.90
CA LEU A 567 -16.22 -37.26 -23.47
C LEU A 567 -16.96 -36.05 -22.87
N ILE A 568 -16.61 -35.67 -21.64
CA ILE A 568 -17.18 -34.52 -20.95
C ILE A 568 -16.05 -33.56 -20.60
N GLY A 569 -16.08 -32.35 -21.14
CA GLY A 569 -15.15 -31.28 -20.82
C GLY A 569 -15.81 -30.19 -19.99
N HIS A 570 -15.16 -29.73 -18.93
CA HIS A 570 -15.60 -28.57 -18.13
C HIS A 570 -14.48 -27.52 -18.02
N GLY A 571 -14.82 -26.26 -18.29
CA GLY A 571 -13.89 -25.13 -18.22
C GLY A 571 -12.66 -25.34 -19.12
N PRO A 572 -11.42 -25.23 -18.59
CA PRO A 572 -10.20 -25.51 -19.36
C PRO A 572 -10.11 -26.95 -19.92
N GLY A 573 -10.85 -27.90 -19.35
CA GLY A 573 -10.92 -29.27 -19.87
C GLY A 573 -11.55 -29.36 -21.26
N CYS A 574 -12.35 -28.38 -21.67
CA CYS A 574 -12.95 -28.32 -23.01
C CYS A 574 -11.88 -28.26 -24.12
N ASP A 575 -10.82 -27.48 -23.92
CA ASP A 575 -9.70 -27.40 -24.87
C ASP A 575 -8.93 -28.73 -24.97
N ALA A 576 -8.75 -29.40 -23.83
CA ALA A 576 -8.05 -30.68 -23.77
C ALA A 576 -8.84 -31.81 -24.48
N VAL A 577 -10.16 -31.88 -24.29
CA VAL A 577 -11.04 -32.79 -25.03
C VAL A 577 -10.97 -32.52 -26.53
N MET A 578 -11.02 -31.25 -26.92
CA MET A 578 -10.99 -30.88 -28.34
C MET A 578 -9.62 -31.15 -28.97
N SER A 579 -8.52 -31.07 -28.22
CA SER A 579 -7.21 -31.49 -28.71
C SER A 579 -7.17 -32.95 -29.17
N VAL A 580 -7.88 -33.86 -28.48
CA VAL A 580 -7.99 -35.27 -28.88
C VAL A 580 -8.73 -35.38 -30.22
N LEU A 581 -9.80 -34.62 -30.41
CA LEU A 581 -10.52 -34.57 -31.69
C LEU A 581 -9.62 -34.07 -32.84
N HIS A 582 -8.72 -33.11 -32.58
CA HIS A 582 -7.78 -32.62 -33.60
C HIS A 582 -6.71 -33.66 -33.95
N ASN A 583 -6.17 -34.36 -32.95
CA ASN A 583 -5.03 -35.27 -33.14
C ASN A 583 -5.41 -36.72 -33.47
N ARG A 584 -6.63 -37.16 -33.15
CA ARG A 584 -7.11 -38.56 -33.25
C ARG A 584 -8.53 -38.66 -33.83
N ALA A 585 -8.87 -37.79 -34.79
CA ALA A 585 -10.22 -37.67 -35.35
C ALA A 585 -10.87 -39.00 -35.78
N THR A 586 -10.13 -39.87 -36.48
CA THR A 586 -10.66 -41.15 -36.99
C THR A 586 -11.04 -42.13 -35.88
N GLY A 587 -10.22 -42.21 -34.84
CA GLY A 587 -10.52 -43.02 -33.65
C GLY A 587 -11.71 -42.47 -32.90
N VAL A 588 -11.74 -41.15 -32.68
CA VAL A 588 -12.83 -40.44 -31.98
C VAL A 588 -14.17 -40.66 -32.68
N MET A 589 -14.24 -40.47 -33.99
CA MET A 589 -15.49 -40.65 -34.76
C MET A 589 -16.01 -42.10 -34.74
N LYS A 590 -15.14 -43.08 -34.50
CA LYS A 590 -15.50 -44.51 -34.47
C LYS A 590 -16.07 -44.96 -33.12
N SER A 591 -15.48 -44.50 -32.01
CA SER A 591 -15.81 -44.99 -30.65
C SER A 591 -16.63 -44.01 -29.82
N VAL A 592 -16.51 -42.70 -30.06
CA VAL A 592 -17.20 -41.68 -29.25
C VAL A 592 -18.64 -41.50 -29.73
N ARG A 593 -19.57 -41.54 -28.78
CA ARG A 593 -21.01 -41.37 -29.04
C ARG A 593 -21.55 -40.01 -28.61
N ALA A 594 -20.92 -39.38 -27.63
CA ALA A 594 -21.34 -38.08 -27.13
C ALA A 594 -20.12 -37.25 -26.68
N ILE A 595 -20.11 -35.97 -27.04
CA ILE A 595 -19.16 -34.97 -26.54
C ILE A 595 -19.94 -33.86 -25.84
N VAL A 596 -19.75 -33.72 -24.54
CA VAL A 596 -20.39 -32.67 -23.74
C VAL A 596 -19.33 -31.65 -23.36
N GLN A 597 -19.62 -30.36 -23.56
CA GLN A 597 -18.73 -29.28 -23.15
C GLN A 597 -19.48 -28.24 -22.33
N VAL A 598 -18.99 -27.95 -21.13
CA VAL A 598 -19.51 -26.89 -20.26
C VAL A 598 -18.44 -25.80 -20.15
N VAL A 599 -18.57 -24.77 -20.99
CA VAL A 599 -17.51 -23.78 -21.24
C VAL A 599 -17.52 -22.63 -20.23
N GLY A 600 -18.69 -22.29 -19.68
CA GLY A 600 -18.85 -21.08 -18.87
C GLY A 600 -18.72 -19.81 -19.73
N HIS A 601 -17.98 -18.81 -19.27
CA HIS A 601 -17.71 -17.55 -20.01
C HIS A 601 -16.47 -17.61 -20.91
N GLY A 602 -15.78 -18.75 -20.97
CA GLY A 602 -14.59 -18.94 -21.77
C GLY A 602 -14.89 -19.00 -23.27
N HIS A 603 -13.84 -18.96 -24.09
CA HIS A 603 -13.99 -19.17 -25.53
C HIS A 603 -14.41 -20.62 -25.85
N ILE A 604 -15.40 -20.81 -26.73
CA ILE A 604 -15.83 -22.14 -27.16
C ILE A 604 -14.78 -22.74 -28.09
N PRO A 605 -14.14 -23.88 -27.74
CA PRO A 605 -13.12 -24.48 -28.59
C PRO A 605 -13.74 -24.93 -29.93
N LEU A 606 -12.99 -24.73 -31.02
CA LEU A 606 -13.50 -24.93 -32.38
C LEU A 606 -13.03 -26.26 -32.96
N THR A 607 -13.85 -26.89 -33.80
CA THR A 607 -13.40 -28.00 -34.65
C THR A 607 -12.39 -27.53 -35.72
N PRO A 608 -11.53 -28.41 -36.25
CA PRO A 608 -10.61 -28.09 -37.35
C PRO A 608 -11.29 -27.44 -38.56
N ARG A 609 -10.62 -26.46 -39.21
CA ARG A 609 -11.19 -25.71 -40.35
C ARG A 609 -11.34 -26.58 -41.61
N ASP A 610 -10.43 -27.52 -41.83
CA ASP A 610 -10.24 -28.17 -43.13
C ASP A 610 -11.04 -29.49 -43.31
N ALA A 611 -11.88 -29.87 -42.34
CA ALA A 611 -12.65 -31.12 -42.37
C ALA A 611 -14.17 -30.89 -42.24
N ASN A 612 -14.89 -30.95 -43.37
CA ASN A 612 -16.37 -30.82 -43.39
C ASN A 612 -17.08 -32.01 -42.71
N GLU A 613 -16.51 -33.21 -42.80
CA GLU A 613 -17.08 -34.44 -42.22
C GLU A 613 -17.05 -34.38 -40.68
N ILE A 614 -15.91 -34.01 -40.10
CA ILE A 614 -15.75 -33.83 -38.64
C ILE A 614 -16.75 -32.79 -38.12
N ARG A 615 -16.95 -31.68 -38.85
CA ARG A 615 -17.89 -30.63 -38.46
C ARG A 615 -19.33 -31.11 -38.41
N SER A 616 -19.73 -31.93 -39.38
CA SER A 616 -21.09 -32.47 -39.45
C SER A 616 -21.30 -33.51 -38.37
N TRP A 617 -20.33 -34.43 -38.20
CA TRP A 617 -20.35 -35.42 -37.13
C TRP A 617 -20.38 -34.78 -35.74
N TYR A 618 -19.53 -33.77 -35.51
CA TYR A 618 -19.46 -33.06 -34.23
C TYR A 618 -20.77 -32.34 -33.91
N LEU A 619 -21.46 -31.75 -34.90
CA LEU A 619 -22.76 -31.13 -34.69
C LEU A 619 -23.80 -32.14 -34.16
N ASP A 620 -23.81 -33.36 -34.69
CA ASP A 620 -24.78 -34.40 -34.32
C ASP A 620 -24.46 -35.08 -32.98
N HIS A 621 -23.17 -35.11 -32.58
CA HIS A 621 -22.70 -35.83 -31.40
C HIS A 621 -22.28 -34.92 -30.23
N SER A 622 -22.38 -33.59 -30.37
CA SER A 622 -21.97 -32.65 -29.33
C SER A 622 -23.14 -31.99 -28.60
N CYS A 623 -22.87 -31.58 -27.36
CA CYS A 623 -23.74 -30.77 -26.52
C CYS A 623 -22.87 -29.72 -25.82
N VAL A 624 -22.99 -28.45 -26.22
CA VAL A 624 -22.15 -27.36 -25.72
C VAL A 624 -22.99 -26.40 -24.89
N VAL A 625 -22.79 -26.41 -23.58
CA VAL A 625 -23.54 -25.62 -22.62
C VAL A 625 -22.83 -24.30 -22.34
N VAL A 626 -23.55 -23.19 -22.53
CA VAL A 626 -23.07 -21.83 -22.27
C VAL A 626 -24.11 -21.01 -21.48
N PRO A 627 -23.66 -20.02 -20.69
CA PRO A 627 -24.55 -19.15 -19.94
C PRO A 627 -25.35 -18.22 -20.87
N SER A 628 -26.46 -17.71 -20.36
CA SER A 628 -27.41 -16.90 -21.13
C SER A 628 -26.84 -15.57 -21.65
N ASN A 629 -25.77 -15.07 -21.03
CA ASN A 629 -25.07 -13.82 -21.36
C ASN A 629 -23.72 -14.02 -22.08
N HIS A 630 -23.49 -15.19 -22.68
CA HIS A 630 -22.24 -15.50 -23.37
C HIS A 630 -22.00 -14.63 -24.62
N THR A 631 -20.75 -14.23 -24.87
CA THR A 631 -20.33 -13.35 -25.98
C THR A 631 -20.71 -13.88 -27.36
N ILE A 632 -20.81 -15.21 -27.51
CA ILE A 632 -21.24 -15.85 -28.77
C ILE A 632 -22.62 -15.39 -29.24
N PHE A 633 -23.51 -14.97 -28.33
CA PHE A 633 -24.85 -14.48 -28.67
C PHE A 633 -24.88 -12.96 -28.92
N VAL A 634 -23.82 -12.24 -28.55
CA VAL A 634 -23.69 -10.79 -28.70
C VAL A 634 -22.95 -10.46 -30.01
N ASP A 635 -21.84 -11.15 -30.28
CA ASP A 635 -20.89 -10.78 -31.36
C ASP A 635 -20.93 -11.70 -32.60
N GLY A 636 -21.70 -12.80 -32.60
CA GLY A 636 -21.59 -13.80 -33.67
C GLY A 636 -22.81 -14.67 -33.95
N LYS A 637 -22.78 -15.34 -35.11
CA LYS A 637 -23.71 -16.43 -35.46
C LYS A 637 -23.16 -17.76 -34.93
N VAL A 638 -24.03 -18.60 -34.38
CA VAL A 638 -23.69 -19.99 -34.04
C VAL A 638 -23.43 -20.77 -35.34
N LEU A 639 -22.19 -21.19 -35.56
CA LEU A 639 -21.74 -21.95 -36.72
C LEU A 639 -21.68 -23.44 -36.37
N LYS A 640 -21.74 -24.32 -37.38
CA LYS A 640 -21.62 -25.79 -37.21
C LYS A 640 -20.35 -26.21 -36.45
N ARG A 641 -19.27 -25.42 -36.55
CA ARG A 641 -17.99 -25.65 -35.85
C ARG A 641 -18.06 -25.48 -34.32
N HIS A 642 -19.12 -24.88 -33.80
CA HIS A 642 -19.36 -24.72 -32.36
C HIS A 642 -20.09 -25.92 -31.76
N GLY A 643 -20.61 -26.83 -32.59
CA GLY A 643 -21.47 -27.93 -32.12
C GLY A 643 -22.89 -27.46 -31.80
N ASN A 644 -23.63 -28.29 -31.07
CA ASN A 644 -24.98 -27.97 -30.64
C ASN A 644 -24.96 -27.11 -29.36
N VAL A 645 -25.10 -25.79 -29.52
CA VAL A 645 -24.98 -24.83 -28.40
C VAL A 645 -26.32 -24.72 -27.66
N LEU A 646 -26.33 -25.14 -26.39
CA LEU A 646 -27.44 -25.01 -25.45
C LEU A 646 -27.23 -23.79 -24.54
N ARG A 647 -28.28 -22.97 -24.44
CA ARG A 647 -28.31 -21.79 -23.58
C ARG A 647 -29.01 -22.14 -22.26
N ILE A 648 -28.33 -21.92 -21.14
CA ILE A 648 -28.92 -22.08 -19.79
C ILE A 648 -28.84 -20.76 -19.04
N ASP A 649 -29.93 -20.41 -18.37
CA ASP A 649 -30.05 -19.18 -17.58
C ASP A 649 -29.39 -19.32 -16.20
N GLU A 650 -28.07 -19.43 -16.20
CA GLU A 650 -27.24 -19.41 -15.00
C GLU A 650 -25.87 -18.79 -15.33
N PRO A 651 -25.56 -17.58 -14.83
CA PRO A 651 -24.30 -16.93 -15.14
C PRO A 651 -23.11 -17.52 -14.37
N LYS A 652 -23.29 -18.18 -13.22
CA LYS A 652 -22.13 -18.69 -12.46
C LYS A 652 -21.67 -20.03 -13.07
N PRO A 653 -20.42 -20.15 -13.58
CA PRO A 653 -19.96 -21.39 -14.23
C PRO A 653 -20.11 -22.66 -13.38
N ILE A 654 -19.87 -22.55 -12.06
CA ILE A 654 -20.02 -23.67 -11.12
C ILE A 654 -21.48 -24.13 -10.95
N LYS A 655 -22.44 -23.21 -11.04
CA LYS A 655 -23.87 -23.55 -10.98
C LYS A 655 -24.40 -23.97 -12.34
N LEU A 656 -23.76 -23.53 -13.42
CA LEU A 656 -24.11 -23.87 -14.79
C LEU A 656 -24.06 -25.37 -14.99
N ILE A 657 -22.99 -26.05 -14.56
CA ILE A 657 -22.89 -27.52 -14.70
C ILE A 657 -23.94 -28.24 -13.86
N THR A 658 -24.20 -27.81 -12.62
CA THR A 658 -25.24 -28.41 -11.76
C THR A 658 -26.63 -28.25 -12.36
N ARG A 659 -26.93 -27.08 -12.93
CA ARG A 659 -28.23 -26.81 -13.56
C ARG A 659 -28.38 -27.50 -14.92
N ALA A 660 -27.27 -27.68 -15.64
CA ALA A 660 -27.22 -28.40 -16.91
C ALA A 660 -27.27 -29.92 -16.74
N PHE A 661 -26.94 -30.43 -15.55
CA PHE A 661 -26.72 -31.85 -15.32
C PHE A 661 -27.86 -32.76 -15.79
N PRO A 662 -29.15 -32.51 -15.48
CA PRO A 662 -30.23 -33.36 -15.95
C PRO A 662 -30.29 -33.43 -17.49
N THR A 663 -30.12 -32.29 -18.16
CA THR A 663 -30.11 -32.20 -19.62
C THR A 663 -28.90 -32.92 -20.24
N ILE A 664 -27.76 -32.90 -19.56
CA ILE A 664 -26.56 -33.63 -19.97
C ILE A 664 -26.79 -35.14 -19.88
N CYS A 665 -27.37 -35.63 -18.77
CA CYS A 665 -27.72 -37.04 -18.61
C CYS A 665 -28.70 -37.52 -19.69
N GLU A 666 -29.79 -36.79 -19.91
CA GLU A 666 -30.78 -37.10 -20.96
C GLU A 666 -30.14 -37.16 -22.36
N PHE A 667 -29.23 -36.22 -22.66
CA PHE A 667 -28.49 -36.21 -23.91
C PHE A 667 -27.62 -37.45 -24.07
N ILE A 668 -26.86 -37.83 -23.04
CA ILE A 668 -25.97 -38.99 -23.09
C ILE A 668 -26.78 -40.28 -23.23
N GLU A 669 -27.85 -40.46 -22.45
CA GLU A 669 -28.71 -41.64 -22.50
C GLU A 669 -29.36 -41.82 -23.88
N ARG A 670 -29.80 -40.72 -24.51
CA ARG A 670 -30.32 -40.73 -25.88
C ARG A 670 -29.27 -41.14 -26.91
N MET A 671 -28.00 -40.77 -26.73
CA MET A 671 -26.92 -41.11 -27.65
C MET A 671 -26.40 -42.55 -27.45
N LEU A 672 -26.60 -43.12 -26.26
CA LEU A 672 -26.23 -44.50 -25.94
C LEU A 672 -27.30 -45.51 -26.34
N THR A 673 -28.57 -45.11 -26.43
CA THR A 673 -29.67 -45.97 -26.87
C THR A 673 -29.73 -46.06 -28.41
N PRO A 674 -29.80 -47.27 -29.00
CA PRO A 674 -29.92 -47.41 -30.45
C PRO A 674 -31.28 -46.89 -30.93
N PRO A 675 -31.37 -46.24 -32.11
CA PRO A 675 -32.66 -45.83 -32.65
C PRO A 675 -33.54 -47.06 -32.86
N SER A 676 -34.72 -47.06 -32.23
CA SER A 676 -35.72 -48.12 -32.41
C SER A 676 -36.00 -48.29 -33.91
N ARG A 677 -35.79 -49.50 -34.44
CA ARG A 677 -36.21 -49.87 -35.81
C ARG A 677 -37.73 -49.79 -35.87
N GLY A 678 -38.25 -48.63 -36.28
CA GLY A 678 -39.64 -48.48 -36.67
C GLY A 678 -39.93 -49.42 -37.84
N ASN A 679 -40.87 -50.34 -37.63
CA ASN A 679 -41.50 -51.14 -38.68
C ASN A 679 -41.89 -50.25 -39.86
N VAL A 680 -41.16 -50.35 -40.97
CA VAL A 680 -41.71 -50.02 -42.29
C VAL A 680 -42.40 -51.28 -42.80
N ASN A 681 -43.63 -51.47 -42.34
CA ASN A 681 -44.60 -52.38 -42.95
C ASN A 681 -45.98 -51.70 -42.87
N GLY A 682 -46.51 -51.30 -44.03
CA GLY A 682 -47.93 -51.06 -44.24
C GLY A 682 -48.36 -49.59 -44.41
N SER A 683 -48.36 -49.10 -45.65
CA SER A 683 -49.50 -48.47 -46.35
C SER A 683 -49.04 -47.45 -47.41
N THR A 684 -48.65 -47.95 -48.58
CA THR A 684 -49.40 -47.83 -49.85
C THR A 684 -48.85 -48.85 -50.82
#